data_AF-A0A2D6A7C6-F1
#
_entry.id   AF-A0A2D6A7C6-F1
#
_cell.length_a   1.000
_cell.length_b   1.000
_cell.length_c   1.000
_cell.angle_alpha   90.00
_cell.angle_beta   90.00
_cell.angle_gamma   90.00
#
_symmetry.space_group_name_H-M   'P 1'
#
loop_
_entity.id
_entity.type
_entity.pdbx_description
1 polymer ?
#
loop_
_entity_poly.entity_id
_entity_poly.type
_entity_poly.pdbx_seq_one_letter_code
_entity_poly.pdbx_strand_id
1 'polypeptide(L)'
;MTTTTGKGDPKQFHAKVDVDLSGLAPVAARFRGAFASLRARVRNSLLLEGAAIFGLGFVVYFSITWPVDRLFRLEMPVRLALLIAFIVWMIVLVVRRVYRPMSLVLDDEEMALAIERSNAGLSQHLISSVQFWRQLQSGDSVGADSRQLMSRVVGELPQALGKVEIADAMKAEHVRRNRLFLFGAIVFVVLVATFYSGFGLWARRNLLLSPEDWRRQTELTVVDAKNGRLVVPRGDDFTVAVDAAGVIPETLRIRYEFDDGNRADETMTQNVGEQRFTFTFPGLVDPVRFQAWGGDGETRWIRVDLVDRPSLSSQQVTIVYPAYMKRDPKVVADDVGEVVVPRGARLDLVATANKKLKRASLAVGELVVPAEVGTAGRKVSGGIEPDASGPLVVQMLDVDNLTHGEGRRLFVRVVPDKGPRLTAKVRGLGAWITFKARIPVELGISDDFGLQRLEVYRGVGRSAAIGSSEKPEEVFKTTTAEGLGEFEPGVLRFERLVRHDLLPFAVNPDDAADEKNPIRAGMFVAVRFRAWDNNPKAGDGGQASTSDAFTFKVVTVSELLRELTRRQGELRVEFEKVIANEKADRAELRELQDPAAPGGIGARIVNRISTMARRQRSLAKRVLGVGRRYGQILDEMINNRVGSAIGGGEATVRRRRSLIIDRLEDLGKSVMPKLARIVAEYGRSKDGDLRTLAASGYDDVISRMERVLREMKKLKSFAEILTKLREVISLTDEAREAARKRLKAEMEELFGSGQKKK
;
A
#
# COMPACT_ATOMS: atom_id res chain seq x y z
N MET A 1 -69.61 103.38 47.46
CA MET A 1 -69.69 104.58 46.60
C MET A 1 -70.76 104.28 45.54
N THR A 2 -72.03 104.63 45.80
CA THR A 2 -72.72 105.84 45.29
C THR A 2 -72.67 105.88 43.76
N THR A 3 -73.73 105.62 43.00
CA THR A 3 -74.91 106.50 42.81
C THR A 3 -76.03 105.75 42.06
N THR A 4 -77.26 105.65 42.59
CA THR A 4 -78.47 106.44 42.22
C THR A 4 -78.84 106.39 40.72
N THR A 5 -79.83 105.57 40.34
CA THR A 5 -81.28 105.88 40.16
C THR A 5 -81.63 106.73 38.94
N GLY A 6 -82.50 106.18 38.08
CA GLY A 6 -83.22 106.91 37.04
C GLY A 6 -84.41 106.08 36.53
N LYS A 7 -85.32 105.76 37.45
CA LYS A 7 -86.56 105.01 37.22
C LYS A 7 -87.62 105.96 36.63
N GLY A 8 -87.98 105.76 35.37
CA GLY A 8 -89.18 106.31 34.75
C GLY A 8 -90.08 105.16 34.32
N ASP A 9 -90.95 104.71 35.23
CA ASP A 9 -92.02 103.76 34.97
C ASP A 9 -93.30 104.60 34.74
N PRO A 10 -94.18 104.20 33.81
CA PRO A 10 -95.42 103.68 34.35
C PRO A 10 -95.96 102.47 33.57
N LYS A 11 -96.10 101.36 34.30
CA LYS A 11 -97.33 100.55 34.46
C LYS A 11 -98.04 100.16 33.16
N GLN A 12 -97.74 98.96 32.66
CA GLN A 12 -98.52 97.71 32.90
C GLN A 12 -99.90 97.67 32.24
N PHE A 13 -100.07 96.73 31.31
CA PHE A 13 -101.08 95.66 31.39
C PHE A 13 -100.59 94.45 30.56
N HIS A 14 -100.04 93.44 31.25
CA HIS A 14 -99.82 92.10 30.69
C HIS A 14 -101.07 91.26 30.95
N ALA A 15 -101.74 90.80 29.89
CA ALA A 15 -102.61 89.63 29.98
C ALA A 15 -101.82 88.42 29.48
N LYS A 16 -101.44 87.53 30.41
CA LYS A 16 -100.80 86.24 30.09
C LYS A 16 -101.90 85.31 29.55
N VAL A 17 -101.79 84.92 28.28
CA VAL A 17 -102.53 83.78 27.72
C VAL A 17 -101.54 82.63 27.60
N ASP A 18 -101.68 81.61 28.45
CA ASP A 18 -100.92 80.36 28.33
C ASP A 18 -101.49 79.56 27.15
N VAL A 19 -100.64 79.26 26.15
CA VAL A 19 -100.96 78.38 25.02
C VAL A 19 -100.48 76.97 25.38
N ASP A 20 -101.40 76.00 25.30
CA ASP A 20 -101.12 74.59 25.59
C ASP A 20 -100.29 73.94 24.47
N LEU A 21 -99.03 73.63 24.78
CA LEU A 21 -98.06 72.98 23.88
C LEU A 21 -98.08 71.45 23.98
N SER A 22 -98.96 70.85 24.79
CA SER A 22 -98.97 69.41 25.05
C SER A 22 -99.30 68.55 23.82
N GLY A 23 -100.10 69.08 22.89
CA GLY A 23 -100.48 68.39 21.64
C GLY A 23 -99.33 68.18 20.62
N LEU A 24 -98.18 68.85 20.79
CA LEU A 24 -97.06 68.82 19.84
C LEU A 24 -95.97 67.78 20.18
N ALA A 25 -95.99 67.21 21.38
CA ALA A 25 -95.04 66.18 21.83
C ALA A 25 -95.02 64.89 20.97
N PRO A 26 -96.17 64.28 20.58
CA PRO A 26 -96.14 63.04 19.78
C PRO A 26 -95.64 63.26 18.35
N VAL A 27 -95.83 64.45 17.78
CA VAL A 27 -95.32 64.82 16.46
C VAL A 27 -93.79 64.94 16.49
N ALA A 28 -93.23 65.59 17.52
CA ALA A 28 -91.78 65.69 17.72
C ALA A 28 -91.10 64.32 17.92
N ALA A 29 -91.77 63.38 18.62
CA ALA A 29 -91.27 62.01 18.79
C ALA A 29 -91.18 61.26 17.44
N ARG A 30 -92.16 61.44 16.56
CA ARG A 30 -92.13 60.89 15.18
C ARG A 30 -90.99 61.48 14.35
N PHE A 31 -90.69 62.77 14.48
CA PHE A 31 -89.54 63.41 13.81
C PHE A 31 -88.19 62.88 14.30
N ARG A 32 -88.00 62.80 15.62
CA ARG A 32 -86.76 62.22 16.18
C ARG A 32 -86.58 60.78 15.74
N GLY A 33 -87.66 60.00 15.67
CA GLY A 33 -87.64 58.63 15.14
C GLY A 33 -87.30 58.57 13.65
N ALA A 34 -87.90 59.43 12.82
CA ALA A 34 -87.64 59.49 11.39
C ALA A 34 -86.20 59.95 11.09
N PHE A 35 -85.72 61.01 11.72
CA PHE A 35 -84.33 61.49 11.58
C PHE A 35 -83.32 60.49 12.10
N ALA A 36 -83.61 59.81 13.22
CA ALA A 36 -82.76 58.71 13.71
C ALA A 36 -82.71 57.55 12.69
N SER A 37 -83.84 57.18 12.08
CA SER A 37 -83.88 56.11 11.07
C SER A 37 -83.15 56.49 9.78
N LEU A 38 -83.22 57.75 9.34
CA LEU A 38 -82.51 58.25 8.17
C LEU A 38 -81.00 58.35 8.45
N ARG A 39 -80.62 58.83 9.64
CA ARG A 39 -79.22 58.87 10.11
C ARG A 39 -78.63 57.46 10.19
N ALA A 40 -79.39 56.47 10.66
CA ALA A 40 -78.99 55.07 10.67
C ALA A 40 -78.83 54.51 9.24
N ARG A 41 -79.72 54.85 8.30
CA ARG A 41 -79.62 54.42 6.89
C ARG A 41 -78.41 55.01 6.17
N VAL A 42 -78.12 56.30 6.36
CA VAL A 42 -76.93 56.96 5.80
C VAL A 42 -75.65 56.34 6.35
N ARG A 43 -75.59 56.13 7.68
CA ARG A 43 -74.46 55.44 8.32
C ARG A 43 -74.29 54.02 7.80
N ASN A 44 -75.37 53.26 7.64
CA ASN A 44 -75.33 51.91 7.08
C ASN A 44 -74.88 51.89 5.61
N SER A 45 -75.25 52.90 4.80
CA SER A 45 -74.74 53.00 3.43
C SER A 45 -73.24 53.31 3.36
N LEU A 46 -72.72 54.11 4.29
CA LEU A 46 -71.28 54.39 4.41
C LEU A 46 -70.50 53.16 4.88
N LEU A 47 -71.04 52.38 5.81
CA LEU A 47 -70.47 51.08 6.21
C LEU A 47 -70.44 50.10 5.04
N LEU A 48 -71.50 50.07 4.24
CA LEU A 48 -71.59 49.20 3.07
C LEU A 48 -70.62 49.62 1.96
N GLU A 49 -70.42 50.92 1.75
CA GLU A 49 -69.37 51.44 0.87
C GLU A 49 -67.98 51.07 1.39
N GLY A 50 -67.73 51.21 2.68
CA GLY A 50 -66.49 50.79 3.33
C GLY A 50 -66.20 49.29 3.13
N ALA A 51 -67.20 48.45 3.34
CA ALA A 51 -67.09 47.00 3.13
C ALA A 51 -66.82 46.66 1.66
N ALA A 52 -67.48 47.33 0.71
CA ALA A 52 -67.26 47.13 -0.72
C ALA A 52 -65.84 47.52 -1.15
N ILE A 53 -65.33 48.67 -0.65
CA ILE A 53 -63.96 49.12 -0.91
C ILE A 53 -62.94 48.13 -0.32
N PHE A 54 -63.18 47.64 0.89
CA PHE A 54 -62.32 46.63 1.52
C PHE A 54 -62.28 45.34 0.72
N GLY A 55 -63.45 44.83 0.31
CA GLY A 55 -63.56 43.64 -0.53
C GLY A 55 -62.80 43.80 -1.85
N LEU A 56 -63.04 44.91 -2.57
CA LEU A 56 -62.36 45.17 -3.84
C LEU A 56 -60.85 45.35 -3.67
N GLY A 57 -60.40 46.05 -2.63
CA GLY A 57 -58.99 46.23 -2.31
C GLY A 57 -58.29 44.89 -2.06
N PHE A 58 -58.94 43.98 -1.33
CA PHE A 58 -58.43 42.63 -1.10
C PHE A 58 -58.29 41.83 -2.40
N VAL A 59 -59.29 41.90 -3.29
CA VAL A 59 -59.24 41.25 -4.61
C VAL A 59 -58.05 41.74 -5.43
N VAL A 60 -57.80 43.05 -5.46
CA VAL A 60 -56.64 43.63 -6.15
C VAL A 60 -55.33 43.14 -5.54
N TYR A 61 -55.21 43.16 -4.20
CA TYR A 61 -54.00 42.69 -3.52
C TYR A 61 -53.71 41.21 -3.81
N PHE A 62 -54.73 40.34 -3.74
CA PHE A 62 -54.60 38.93 -4.10
C PHE A 62 -54.15 38.76 -5.55
N SER A 63 -54.79 39.47 -6.48
CA SER A 63 -54.55 39.31 -7.93
C SER A 63 -53.14 39.72 -8.34
N ILE A 64 -52.52 40.66 -7.61
CA ILE A 64 -51.14 41.09 -7.85
C ILE A 64 -50.14 40.20 -7.12
N THR A 65 -50.38 39.88 -5.84
CA THR A 65 -49.39 39.14 -5.03
C THR A 65 -49.33 37.66 -5.38
N TRP A 66 -50.43 37.05 -5.80
CA TRP A 66 -50.47 35.64 -6.20
C TRP A 66 -49.50 35.29 -7.35
N PRO A 67 -49.54 35.96 -8.51
CA PRO A 67 -48.62 35.65 -9.59
C PRO A 67 -47.18 36.04 -9.24
N VAL A 68 -47.00 37.18 -8.55
CA VAL A 68 -45.65 37.67 -8.20
C VAL A 68 -44.96 36.74 -7.20
N ASP A 69 -45.64 36.24 -6.16
CA ASP A 69 -45.07 35.29 -5.19
C ASP A 69 -44.79 33.90 -5.80
N ARG A 70 -45.46 33.55 -6.91
CA ARG A 70 -45.23 32.29 -7.63
C ARG A 70 -44.08 32.38 -8.62
N LEU A 71 -43.96 33.50 -9.35
CA LEU A 71 -42.93 33.74 -10.36
C LEU A 71 -41.59 34.15 -9.74
N PHE A 72 -41.65 34.97 -8.69
CA PHE A 72 -40.47 35.46 -7.99
C PHE A 72 -40.50 34.92 -6.56
N ARG A 73 -39.40 34.29 -6.11
CA ARG A 73 -39.24 33.86 -4.72
C ARG A 73 -39.14 35.09 -3.82
N LEU A 74 -40.28 35.68 -3.48
CA LEU A 74 -40.33 36.87 -2.63
C LEU A 74 -39.80 36.50 -1.25
N GLU A 75 -38.70 37.14 -0.85
CA GLU A 75 -38.21 37.04 0.52
C GLU A 75 -39.22 37.66 1.50
N MET A 76 -39.20 37.21 2.76
CA MET A 76 -40.11 37.69 3.80
C MET A 76 -40.16 39.23 3.92
N PRO A 77 -39.03 39.98 3.85
CA PRO A 77 -39.06 41.44 3.91
C PRO A 77 -39.85 42.08 2.77
N VAL A 78 -39.79 41.52 1.57
CA VAL A 78 -40.52 42.05 0.41
C VAL A 78 -42.02 41.82 0.58
N ARG A 79 -42.42 40.64 1.09
CA ARG A 79 -43.83 40.35 1.40
C ARG A 79 -44.36 41.27 2.50
N LEU A 80 -43.56 41.50 3.55
CA LEU A 80 -43.91 42.43 4.62
C LEU A 80 -44.07 43.86 4.10
N ALA A 81 -43.17 44.32 3.23
CA ALA A 81 -43.27 45.65 2.62
C ALA A 81 -44.54 45.79 1.76
N LEU A 82 -44.88 44.78 0.96
CA LEU A 82 -46.12 44.75 0.16
C LEU A 82 -47.37 44.74 1.05
N LEU A 83 -47.35 44.00 2.16
CA LEU A 83 -48.45 43.96 3.13
C LEU A 83 -48.62 45.31 3.84
N ILE A 84 -47.52 45.94 4.28
CA ILE A 84 -47.56 47.28 4.88
C ILE A 84 -48.09 48.30 3.88
N ALA A 85 -47.61 48.28 2.63
CA ALA A 85 -48.10 49.18 1.58
C ALA A 85 -49.61 49.01 1.35
N PHE A 86 -50.10 47.77 1.34
CA PHE A 86 -51.53 47.48 1.25
C PHE A 86 -52.31 48.01 2.47
N ILE A 87 -51.82 47.78 3.69
CA ILE A 87 -52.47 48.28 4.92
C ILE A 87 -52.53 49.81 4.92
N VAL A 88 -51.43 50.49 4.58
CA VAL A 88 -51.39 51.96 4.50
C VAL A 88 -52.38 52.48 3.46
N TRP A 89 -52.40 51.87 2.26
CA TRP A 89 -53.34 52.22 1.21
C TRP A 89 -54.80 52.04 1.65
N MET A 90 -55.10 50.93 2.34
CA MET A 90 -56.43 50.66 2.91
C MET A 90 -56.82 51.66 3.99
N ILE A 91 -55.91 52.01 4.91
CA ILE A 91 -56.15 53.02 5.96
C ILE A 91 -56.49 54.37 5.32
N VAL A 92 -55.70 54.82 4.33
CA VAL A 92 -55.95 56.09 3.63
C VAL A 92 -57.34 56.09 2.97
N LEU A 93 -57.73 55.00 2.33
CA LEU A 93 -59.06 54.87 1.71
C LEU A 93 -60.19 54.89 2.73
N VAL A 94 -60.09 54.10 3.80
CA VAL A 94 -61.11 54.04 4.86
C VAL A 94 -61.24 55.37 5.57
N VAL A 95 -60.13 56.05 5.87
CA VAL A 95 -60.16 57.37 6.52
C VAL A 95 -60.84 58.40 5.62
N ARG A 96 -60.50 58.43 4.32
CA ARG A 96 -61.07 59.40 3.37
C ARG A 96 -62.53 59.13 3.03
N ARG A 97 -62.95 57.87 2.88
CA ARG A 97 -64.27 57.49 2.36
C ARG A 97 -65.28 57.07 3.43
N VAL A 98 -64.83 56.62 4.61
CA VAL A 98 -65.73 56.12 5.67
C VAL A 98 -65.62 56.96 6.92
N TYR A 99 -64.42 57.10 7.50
CA TYR A 99 -64.26 57.78 8.78
C TYR A 99 -64.59 59.28 8.72
N ARG A 100 -64.00 60.01 7.75
CA ARG A 100 -64.23 61.45 7.58
C ARG A 100 -65.72 61.78 7.38
N PRO A 101 -66.49 61.11 6.50
CA PRO A 101 -67.93 61.37 6.40
C PRO A 101 -68.74 60.89 7.62
N MET A 102 -68.32 59.83 8.32
CA MET A 102 -68.98 59.40 9.55
C MET A 102 -68.78 60.36 10.73
N SER A 103 -67.65 61.06 10.76
CA SER A 103 -67.30 62.02 11.82
C SER A 103 -68.04 63.36 11.73
N LEU A 104 -68.79 63.60 10.64
CA LEU A 104 -69.64 64.78 10.51
C LEU A 104 -70.89 64.63 11.39
N VAL A 105 -71.11 65.59 12.28
CA VAL A 105 -72.32 65.67 13.11
C VAL A 105 -73.46 66.20 12.23
N LEU A 106 -74.29 65.28 11.73
CA LEU A 106 -75.49 65.62 10.97
C LEU A 106 -76.55 66.22 11.91
N ASP A 107 -76.64 67.55 11.98
CA ASP A 107 -77.67 68.25 12.77
C ASP A 107 -79.06 67.99 12.18
N ASP A 108 -80.10 68.09 13.01
CA ASP A 108 -81.48 67.80 12.60
C ASP A 108 -81.97 68.76 11.50
N GLU A 109 -81.39 69.97 11.41
CA GLU A 109 -81.61 70.94 10.34
C GLU A 109 -81.01 70.50 8.99
N GLU A 110 -79.81 69.90 8.99
CA GLU A 110 -79.19 69.37 7.77
C GLU A 110 -79.98 68.18 7.22
N MET A 111 -80.56 67.37 8.11
CA MET A 111 -81.43 66.25 7.75
C MET A 111 -82.77 66.74 7.19
N ALA A 112 -83.35 67.79 7.77
CA ALA A 112 -84.54 68.45 7.23
C ALA A 112 -84.28 69.03 5.83
N LEU A 113 -83.14 69.68 5.64
CA LEU A 113 -82.71 70.25 4.37
C LEU A 113 -82.41 69.16 3.32
N ALA A 114 -81.87 68.01 3.72
CA ALA A 114 -81.65 66.87 2.83
C ALA A 114 -82.97 66.26 2.32
N ILE A 115 -83.98 66.16 3.19
CA ILE A 115 -85.32 65.68 2.81
C ILE A 115 -85.99 66.68 1.86
N GLU A 116 -85.92 67.99 2.12
CA GLU A 116 -86.45 69.01 1.22
C GLU A 116 -85.74 69.03 -0.14
N ARG A 117 -84.41 68.88 -0.17
CA ARG A 117 -83.66 68.80 -1.43
C ARG A 117 -84.06 67.60 -2.28
N SER A 118 -84.47 66.50 -1.66
CA SER A 118 -84.97 65.33 -2.40
C SER A 118 -86.41 65.46 -2.87
N ASN A 119 -87.22 66.29 -2.21
CA ASN A 119 -88.65 66.47 -2.47
C ASN A 119 -88.98 67.94 -2.72
N ALA A 120 -88.97 68.35 -3.98
CA ALA A 120 -89.18 69.74 -4.41
C ALA A 120 -90.56 70.34 -3.99
N GLY A 121 -91.53 69.51 -3.58
CA GLY A 121 -92.86 69.95 -3.16
C GLY A 121 -92.97 70.53 -1.74
N LEU A 122 -91.87 70.57 -0.97
CA LEU A 122 -91.88 71.02 0.44
C LEU A 122 -91.44 72.47 0.66
N SER A 123 -91.01 73.20 -0.37
CA SER A 123 -90.83 74.67 -0.43
C SER A 123 -90.44 75.39 0.88
N GLN A 124 -89.38 74.96 1.59
CA GLN A 124 -88.88 75.52 2.85
C GLN A 124 -89.79 75.36 4.09
N HIS A 125 -90.90 74.62 3.99
CA HIS A 125 -91.83 74.42 5.11
C HIS A 125 -91.28 73.49 6.19
N LEU A 126 -90.48 72.47 5.84
CA LEU A 126 -89.98 71.48 6.78
C LEU A 126 -88.83 72.05 7.62
N ILE A 127 -87.87 72.73 6.97
CA ILE A 127 -86.75 73.36 7.67
C ILE A 127 -87.22 74.49 8.58
N SER A 128 -88.09 75.37 8.08
CA SER A 128 -88.62 76.50 8.85
C SER A 128 -89.39 76.00 10.08
N SER A 129 -90.14 74.91 9.92
CA SER A 129 -90.88 74.33 11.04
C SER A 129 -90.00 73.67 12.10
N VAL A 130 -88.90 73.02 11.71
CA VAL A 130 -87.92 72.47 12.66
C VAL A 130 -87.19 73.60 13.40
N GLN A 131 -86.82 74.68 12.69
CA GLN A 131 -86.23 75.89 13.28
C GLN A 131 -87.19 76.57 14.26
N PHE A 132 -88.45 76.76 13.86
CA PHE A 132 -89.48 77.35 14.73
C PHE A 132 -89.80 76.47 15.94
N TRP A 133 -89.85 75.15 15.78
CA TRP A 133 -90.04 74.22 16.90
C TRP A 133 -88.87 74.29 17.91
N ARG A 134 -87.62 74.37 17.43
CA ARG A 134 -86.44 74.57 18.28
C ARG A 134 -86.54 75.89 19.05
N GLN A 135 -86.89 76.97 18.36
CA GLN A 135 -87.02 78.33 18.92
C GLN A 135 -88.16 78.47 19.95
N LEU A 136 -89.25 77.73 19.76
CA LEU A 136 -90.34 77.59 20.74
C LEU A 136 -89.90 76.81 21.99
N GLN A 137 -88.98 75.84 21.87
CA GLN A 137 -88.45 75.09 23.01
C GLN A 137 -87.34 75.82 23.78
N SER A 138 -86.51 76.64 23.13
CA SER A 138 -85.43 77.38 23.80
C SER A 138 -85.94 78.48 24.74
N GLY A 139 -87.25 78.76 24.76
CA GLY A 139 -87.85 79.74 25.67
C GLY A 139 -87.49 81.19 25.36
N ASP A 140 -86.96 81.46 24.16
CA ASP A 140 -86.56 82.79 23.74
C ASP A 140 -87.74 83.78 23.81
N SER A 141 -87.46 85.01 24.22
CA SER A 141 -88.44 86.09 24.40
C SER A 141 -88.96 86.62 23.06
N VAL A 142 -89.66 85.76 22.34
CA VAL A 142 -90.42 86.09 21.13
C VAL A 142 -91.76 86.70 21.54
N GLY A 143 -92.15 87.82 20.93
CA GLY A 143 -93.42 88.50 21.20
C GLY A 143 -94.65 87.60 21.00
N ALA A 144 -95.73 87.86 21.73
CA ALA A 144 -96.92 87.01 21.79
C ALA A 144 -97.53 86.71 20.40
N ASP A 145 -97.58 87.69 19.51
CA ASP A 145 -98.14 87.55 18.15
C ASP A 145 -97.26 86.67 17.26
N SER A 146 -95.94 86.76 17.41
CA SER A 146 -94.99 85.93 16.65
C SER A 146 -95.00 84.48 17.17
N ARG A 147 -95.21 84.24 18.47
CA ARG A 147 -95.40 82.88 19.02
C ARG A 147 -96.64 82.20 18.46
N GLN A 148 -97.75 82.93 18.27
CA GLN A 148 -98.96 82.36 17.68
C GLN A 148 -98.73 81.97 16.21
N LEU A 149 -98.09 82.82 15.41
CA LEU A 149 -97.71 82.52 14.03
C LEU A 149 -96.80 81.28 13.94
N MET A 150 -95.74 81.22 14.75
CA MET A 150 -94.84 80.07 14.81
C MET A 150 -95.58 78.79 15.22
N SER A 151 -96.47 78.87 16.22
CA SER A 151 -97.27 77.71 16.65
C SER A 151 -98.24 77.21 15.57
N ARG A 152 -98.73 78.10 14.70
CA ARG A 152 -99.63 77.75 13.59
C ARG A 152 -98.88 77.10 12.44
N VAL A 153 -97.69 77.60 12.10
CA VAL A 153 -96.79 76.95 11.12
C VAL A 153 -96.35 75.56 11.62
N VAL A 154 -96.05 75.44 12.91
CA VAL A 154 -95.78 74.14 13.56
C VAL A 154 -97.05 73.27 13.64
N GLY A 155 -98.24 73.87 13.68
CA GLY A 155 -99.54 73.18 13.68
C GLY A 155 -99.96 72.66 12.30
N GLU A 156 -99.46 73.24 11.21
CA GLU A 156 -99.68 72.79 9.82
C GLU A 156 -98.74 71.63 9.41
N LEU A 157 -97.74 71.35 10.25
CA LEU A 157 -96.76 70.28 10.10
C LEU A 157 -97.37 68.88 9.83
N PRO A 158 -98.45 68.44 10.52
CA PRO A 158 -99.04 67.12 10.29
C PRO A 158 -99.64 66.94 8.90
N GLN A 159 -100.17 68.02 8.30
CA GLN A 159 -100.77 67.98 6.95
C GLN A 159 -99.71 68.02 5.85
N ALA A 160 -98.63 68.78 6.05
CA ALA A 160 -97.47 68.74 5.16
C ALA A 160 -96.78 67.36 5.20
N LEU A 161 -96.78 66.69 6.37
CA LEU A 161 -96.17 65.37 6.56
C LEU A 161 -96.93 64.21 5.95
N GLY A 162 -98.27 64.29 5.87
CA GLY A 162 -99.09 63.22 5.30
C GLY A 162 -98.81 62.95 3.81
N LYS A 163 -98.11 63.86 3.13
CA LYS A 163 -97.80 63.79 1.69
C LYS A 163 -96.34 63.39 1.39
N VAL A 164 -95.52 63.09 2.39
CA VAL A 164 -94.09 62.82 2.20
C VAL A 164 -93.79 61.33 2.40
N GLU A 165 -93.48 60.64 1.31
CA GLU A 165 -92.81 59.34 1.37
C GLU A 165 -91.31 59.58 1.69
N ILE A 166 -90.94 59.43 2.97
CA ILE A 166 -89.57 59.60 3.48
C ILE A 166 -88.58 58.57 2.88
N ALA A 167 -89.06 57.66 2.04
CA ALA A 167 -88.30 56.56 1.46
C ALA A 167 -87.39 56.95 0.28
N ASP A 168 -87.65 58.05 -0.42
CA ASP A 168 -87.01 58.35 -1.72
C ASP A 168 -85.83 59.34 -1.69
N ALA A 169 -85.35 59.73 -0.50
CA ALA A 169 -84.22 60.67 -0.36
C ALA A 169 -82.83 60.08 -0.68
N MET A 170 -82.71 58.78 -1.00
CA MET A 170 -81.44 58.17 -1.40
C MET A 170 -81.50 57.58 -2.81
N LYS A 171 -80.53 57.95 -3.66
CA LYS A 171 -80.32 57.32 -4.97
C LYS A 171 -80.04 55.82 -4.79
N ALA A 172 -81.08 54.98 -4.95
CA ALA A 172 -81.01 53.53 -4.80
C ALA A 172 -79.91 52.87 -5.65
N GLU A 173 -79.52 53.52 -6.75
CA GLU A 173 -78.45 53.11 -7.66
C GLU A 173 -77.07 53.00 -6.99
N HIS A 174 -76.71 53.95 -6.11
CA HIS A 174 -75.40 53.95 -5.45
C HIS A 174 -75.30 52.81 -4.43
N VAL A 175 -76.36 52.58 -3.66
CA VAL A 175 -76.44 51.48 -2.70
C VAL A 175 -76.47 50.14 -3.43
N ARG A 176 -77.19 50.02 -4.56
CA ARG A 176 -77.23 48.80 -5.38
C ARG A 176 -75.85 48.47 -5.98
N ARG A 177 -75.13 49.46 -6.50
CA ARG A 177 -73.78 49.28 -7.05
C ARG A 177 -72.78 48.82 -5.99
N ASN A 178 -72.78 49.44 -4.80
CA ASN A 178 -71.89 49.02 -3.71
C ASN A 178 -72.25 47.63 -3.18
N ARG A 179 -73.54 47.26 -3.15
CA ARG A 179 -73.97 45.88 -2.88
C ARG A 179 -73.46 44.90 -3.92
N LEU A 180 -73.51 45.25 -5.21
CA LEU A 180 -73.02 44.39 -6.29
C LEU A 180 -71.51 44.21 -6.21
N PHE A 181 -70.74 45.26 -5.93
CA PHE A 181 -69.30 45.16 -5.73
C PHE A 181 -68.94 44.32 -4.52
N LEU A 182 -69.62 44.51 -3.39
CA LEU A 182 -69.43 43.68 -2.21
C LEU A 182 -69.79 42.21 -2.48
N PHE A 183 -70.92 41.96 -3.15
CA PHE A 183 -71.32 40.62 -3.57
C PHE A 183 -70.29 39.98 -4.50
N GLY A 184 -69.81 40.71 -5.51
CA GLY A 184 -68.77 40.26 -6.43
C GLY A 184 -67.45 39.93 -5.72
N ALA A 185 -67.03 40.76 -4.77
CA ALA A 185 -65.84 40.49 -3.96
C ALA A 185 -66.01 39.24 -3.09
N ILE A 186 -67.17 39.05 -2.45
CA ILE A 186 -67.47 37.84 -1.66
C ILE A 186 -67.48 36.61 -2.56
N VAL A 187 -68.15 36.66 -3.72
CA VAL A 187 -68.18 35.56 -4.69
C VAL A 187 -66.78 35.23 -5.18
N PHE A 188 -65.95 36.23 -5.49
CA PHE A 188 -64.56 36.03 -5.89
C PHE A 188 -63.77 35.30 -4.80
N VAL A 189 -63.84 35.75 -3.55
CA VAL A 189 -63.12 35.12 -2.43
C VAL A 189 -63.60 33.68 -2.22
N VAL A 190 -64.91 33.43 -2.29
CA VAL A 190 -65.48 32.08 -2.16
C VAL A 190 -65.04 31.17 -3.30
N LEU A 191 -65.06 31.66 -4.55
CA LEU A 191 -64.62 30.88 -5.72
C LEU A 191 -63.13 30.55 -5.62
N VAL A 192 -62.28 31.52 -5.29
CA VAL A 192 -60.85 31.29 -5.13
C VAL A 192 -60.58 30.33 -3.97
N ALA A 193 -61.23 30.52 -2.82
CA ALA A 193 -61.05 29.63 -1.67
C ALA A 193 -61.51 28.19 -1.91
N THR A 194 -62.54 27.99 -2.76
CA THR A 194 -63.12 26.67 -3.05
C THR A 194 -62.37 25.94 -4.16
N PHE A 195 -62.04 26.64 -5.25
CA PHE A 195 -61.48 26.03 -6.46
C PHE A 195 -59.95 26.09 -6.53
N TYR A 196 -59.31 27.01 -5.81
CA TYR A 196 -57.86 27.13 -5.81
C TYR A 196 -57.24 26.58 -4.52
N SER A 197 -56.74 25.35 -4.59
CA SER A 197 -56.09 24.64 -3.47
C SER A 197 -54.88 25.39 -2.87
N GLY A 198 -54.25 26.28 -3.65
CA GLY A 198 -53.14 27.12 -3.22
C GLY A 198 -53.54 28.38 -2.45
N PHE A 199 -54.84 28.69 -2.30
CA PHE A 199 -55.30 29.91 -1.62
C PHE A 199 -54.87 29.95 -0.15
N GLY A 200 -54.98 28.82 0.55
CA GLY A 200 -54.57 28.71 1.95
C GLY A 200 -53.06 28.92 2.14
N LEU A 201 -52.24 28.39 1.23
CA LEU A 201 -50.79 28.59 1.27
C LEU A 201 -50.41 30.04 0.93
N TRP A 202 -51.05 30.64 -0.08
CA TRP A 202 -50.88 32.05 -0.40
C TRP A 202 -51.23 32.96 0.80
N ALA A 203 -52.35 32.69 1.47
CA ALA A 203 -52.80 33.47 2.63
C ALA A 203 -51.81 33.35 3.80
N ARG A 204 -51.32 32.14 4.08
CA ARG A 204 -50.28 31.93 5.11
C ARG A 204 -48.98 32.65 4.75
N ARG A 205 -48.57 32.65 3.49
CA ARG A 205 -47.32 33.27 3.03
C ARG A 205 -47.37 34.80 2.97
N ASN A 206 -48.48 35.39 2.53
CA ASN A 206 -48.59 36.84 2.29
C ASN A 206 -49.30 37.60 3.41
N LEU A 207 -50.23 36.98 4.15
CA LEU A 207 -50.92 37.60 5.28
C LEU A 207 -50.30 37.23 6.64
N LEU A 208 -49.87 35.97 6.80
CA LEU A 208 -49.24 35.48 8.05
C LEU A 208 -47.71 35.40 7.98
N LEU A 209 -47.10 35.76 6.84
CA LEU A 209 -45.66 35.75 6.61
C LEU A 209 -44.99 34.39 6.89
N SER A 210 -45.71 33.28 6.65
CA SER A 210 -45.20 31.93 6.83
C SER A 210 -44.00 31.62 5.91
N PRO A 211 -42.98 30.90 6.41
CA PRO A 211 -41.83 30.47 5.61
C PRO A 211 -42.11 29.23 4.73
N GLU A 212 -43.33 28.68 4.73
CA GLU A 212 -43.70 27.52 3.90
C GLU A 212 -43.53 27.81 2.41
N ASP A 213 -42.69 27.04 1.69
CA ASP A 213 -42.48 27.18 0.25
C ASP A 213 -43.58 26.50 -0.60
N TRP A 214 -43.78 26.99 -1.82
CA TRP A 214 -44.62 26.32 -2.81
C TRP A 214 -44.07 24.91 -3.08
N ARG A 215 -44.95 23.90 -3.10
CA ARG A 215 -44.57 22.51 -3.36
C ARG A 215 -43.90 22.39 -4.74
N ARG A 216 -42.64 21.98 -4.75
CA ARG A 216 -41.82 21.79 -5.96
C ARG A 216 -42.15 20.45 -6.63
N GLN A 217 -41.91 20.37 -7.94
CA GLN A 217 -42.09 19.17 -8.74
C GLN A 217 -40.83 18.28 -8.75
N THR A 218 -39.66 18.88 -8.55
CA THR A 218 -38.36 18.21 -8.42
C THR A 218 -37.85 18.28 -6.97
N GLU A 219 -37.60 17.13 -6.36
CA GLU A 219 -36.95 17.02 -5.05
C GLU A 219 -35.52 16.49 -5.23
N LEU A 220 -34.54 17.19 -4.67
CA LEU A 220 -33.12 16.85 -4.79
C LEU A 220 -32.56 16.46 -3.43
N THR A 221 -31.95 15.29 -3.34
CA THR A 221 -31.33 14.77 -2.12
C THR A 221 -29.87 14.39 -2.38
N VAL A 222 -28.97 14.84 -1.50
CA VAL A 222 -27.54 14.54 -1.63
C VAL A 222 -27.22 13.27 -0.87
N VAL A 223 -26.61 12.30 -1.55
CA VAL A 223 -26.25 11.00 -0.98
C VAL A 223 -25.13 11.20 0.06
N ASP A 224 -25.19 10.44 1.16
CA ASP A 224 -24.24 10.45 2.28
C ASP A 224 -24.11 11.74 3.11
N ALA A 225 -24.87 12.80 2.79
CA ALA A 225 -24.86 14.05 3.55
C ALA A 225 -25.56 13.88 4.91
N LYS A 226 -24.79 13.90 6.01
CA LYS A 226 -25.34 13.87 7.38
C LYS A 226 -25.37 15.28 7.94
N ASN A 227 -26.55 15.78 8.30
CA ASN A 227 -26.75 17.12 8.89
C ASN A 227 -26.15 18.28 8.04
N GLY A 228 -26.13 18.14 6.71
CA GLY A 228 -25.57 19.16 5.80
C GLY A 228 -24.05 19.22 5.79
N ARG A 229 -23.37 18.16 6.26
CA ARG A 229 -21.91 18.03 6.19
C ARG A 229 -21.50 16.69 5.57
N LEU A 230 -20.39 16.73 4.83
CA LEU A 230 -19.73 15.57 4.24
C LEU A 230 -18.27 15.59 4.69
N VAL A 231 -17.76 14.45 5.18
CA VAL A 231 -16.37 14.32 5.60
C VAL A 231 -15.62 13.54 4.54
N VAL A 232 -14.57 14.14 3.98
CA VAL A 232 -13.85 13.61 2.83
C VAL A 232 -12.33 13.64 3.11
N PRO A 233 -11.57 12.61 2.68
CA PRO A 233 -10.12 12.66 2.77
C PRO A 233 -9.54 13.80 1.92
N ARG A 234 -8.61 14.57 2.50
CA ARG A 234 -7.91 15.65 1.79
C ARG A 234 -7.06 15.07 0.65
N GLY A 235 -7.14 15.70 -0.52
CA GLY A 235 -6.28 15.43 -1.68
C GLY A 235 -6.76 14.30 -2.60
N ASP A 236 -7.84 13.59 -2.26
CA ASP A 236 -8.46 12.59 -3.12
C ASP A 236 -9.53 13.22 -4.04
N ASP A 237 -9.83 12.53 -5.14
CA ASP A 237 -10.97 12.86 -5.98
C ASP A 237 -12.27 12.49 -5.25
N PHE A 238 -13.17 13.47 -5.11
CA PHE A 238 -14.42 13.29 -4.38
C PHE A 238 -15.63 13.39 -5.31
N THR A 239 -16.34 12.27 -5.49
CA THR A 239 -17.57 12.23 -6.29
C THR A 239 -18.80 12.45 -5.42
N VAL A 240 -19.47 13.59 -5.63
CA VAL A 240 -20.79 13.88 -5.07
C VAL A 240 -21.88 13.24 -5.93
N ALA A 241 -22.79 12.50 -5.29
CA ALA A 241 -23.99 11.98 -5.91
C ALA A 241 -25.25 12.70 -5.39
N VAL A 242 -26.13 13.10 -6.30
CA VAL A 242 -27.42 13.74 -6.02
C VAL A 242 -28.53 12.92 -6.65
N ASP A 243 -29.46 12.44 -5.82
CA ASP A 243 -30.65 11.70 -6.24
C ASP A 243 -31.83 12.67 -6.43
N ALA A 244 -32.46 12.61 -7.60
CA ALA A 244 -33.60 13.44 -7.99
C ALA A 244 -34.90 12.63 -7.98
N ALA A 245 -35.92 13.10 -7.27
CA ALA A 245 -37.24 12.48 -7.19
C ALA A 245 -38.34 13.42 -7.70
N GLY A 246 -39.47 12.84 -8.16
CA GLY A 246 -40.57 13.59 -8.78
C GLY A 246 -40.39 13.76 -10.28
N VAL A 247 -40.35 15.01 -10.76
CA VAL A 247 -40.01 15.34 -12.15
C VAL A 247 -38.49 15.47 -12.26
N ILE A 248 -37.86 14.56 -12.99
CA ILE A 248 -36.41 14.52 -13.16
C ILE A 248 -36.00 15.57 -14.21
N PRO A 249 -35.13 16.54 -13.87
CA PRO A 249 -34.68 17.55 -14.82
C PRO A 249 -33.68 16.95 -15.83
N GLU A 250 -33.67 17.47 -17.06
CA GLU A 250 -32.72 17.03 -18.11
C GLU A 250 -31.26 17.41 -17.79
N THR A 251 -31.06 18.48 -17.02
CA THR A 251 -29.73 18.93 -16.58
C THR A 251 -29.78 19.36 -15.12
N LEU A 252 -28.79 18.91 -14.34
CA LEU A 252 -28.55 19.36 -12.97
C LEU A 252 -27.23 20.13 -12.94
N ARG A 253 -27.20 21.26 -12.25
CA ARG A 253 -25.99 22.07 -12.08
C ARG A 253 -25.56 22.08 -10.62
N ILE A 254 -24.25 22.04 -10.41
CA ILE A 254 -23.64 22.18 -9.10
C ILE A 254 -22.94 23.53 -9.02
N ARG A 255 -23.33 24.33 -8.03
CA ARG A 255 -22.65 25.55 -7.64
C ARG A 255 -21.78 25.23 -6.44
N TYR A 256 -20.52 25.61 -6.48
CA TYR A 256 -19.63 25.45 -5.34
C TYR A 256 -18.78 26.70 -5.11
N GLU A 257 -18.39 26.87 -3.85
CA GLU A 257 -17.58 27.97 -3.37
C GLU A 257 -16.52 27.43 -2.42
N PHE A 258 -15.27 27.74 -2.76
CA PHE A 258 -14.11 27.47 -1.93
C PHE A 258 -13.91 28.60 -0.91
N ASP A 259 -13.23 28.30 0.19
CA ASP A 259 -12.92 29.30 1.22
C ASP A 259 -11.98 30.43 0.70
N ASP A 260 -11.27 30.22 -0.42
CA ASP A 260 -10.47 31.24 -1.10
C ASP A 260 -11.29 32.27 -1.91
N GLY A 261 -12.61 32.07 -1.97
CA GLY A 261 -13.56 32.95 -2.70
C GLY A 261 -13.81 32.53 -4.15
N ASN A 262 -13.15 31.49 -4.66
CA ASN A 262 -13.43 30.95 -5.99
C ASN A 262 -14.82 30.30 -6.03
N ARG A 263 -15.60 30.69 -7.02
CA ARG A 263 -16.96 30.18 -7.27
C ARG A 263 -17.05 29.67 -8.69
N ALA A 264 -17.65 28.50 -8.84
CA ALA A 264 -17.90 27.92 -10.16
C ALA A 264 -19.24 27.19 -10.18
N ASP A 265 -19.83 27.18 -11.38
CA ASP A 265 -21.12 26.58 -11.67
C ASP A 265 -20.95 25.57 -12.80
N GLU A 266 -20.91 24.28 -12.46
CA GLU A 266 -20.68 23.18 -13.41
C GLU A 266 -21.94 22.34 -13.60
N THR A 267 -21.98 21.56 -14.68
CA THR A 267 -23.10 20.64 -14.97
C THR A 267 -22.73 19.26 -14.46
N MET A 268 -23.62 18.65 -13.68
CA MET A 268 -23.44 17.29 -13.19
C MET A 268 -23.69 16.28 -14.31
N THR A 269 -22.95 15.16 -14.29
CA THR A 269 -23.12 14.08 -15.26
C THR A 269 -24.25 13.15 -14.82
N GLN A 270 -25.16 12.82 -15.71
CA GLN A 270 -26.20 11.83 -15.46
C GLN A 270 -25.77 10.45 -15.96
N ASN A 271 -25.89 9.43 -15.11
CA ASN A 271 -25.77 8.04 -15.58
C ASN A 271 -27.04 7.66 -16.34
N VAL A 272 -26.87 7.07 -17.53
CA VAL A 272 -27.99 6.75 -18.45
C VAL A 272 -28.99 5.81 -17.77
N GLY A 273 -30.23 6.27 -17.60
CA GLY A 273 -31.32 5.49 -17.01
C GLY A 273 -31.44 5.57 -15.48
N GLU A 274 -30.57 6.32 -14.80
CA GLU A 274 -30.60 6.48 -13.34
C GLU A 274 -31.17 7.85 -12.92
N GLN A 275 -31.77 7.89 -11.73
CA GLN A 275 -32.25 9.11 -11.06
C GLN A 275 -31.10 9.85 -10.33
N ARG A 276 -29.85 9.52 -10.67
CA ARG A 276 -28.63 9.93 -9.97
C ARG A 276 -27.72 10.75 -10.86
N PHE A 277 -27.34 11.92 -10.35
CA PHE A 277 -26.39 12.82 -10.98
C PHE A 277 -25.09 12.83 -10.18
N THR A 278 -23.95 12.74 -10.85
CA THR A 278 -22.64 12.68 -10.22
C THR A 278 -21.73 13.81 -10.68
N PHE A 279 -20.95 14.36 -9.75
CA PHE A 279 -19.91 15.35 -10.03
C PHE A 279 -18.66 15.03 -9.22
N THR A 280 -17.51 15.02 -9.87
CA THR A 280 -16.23 14.69 -9.22
C THR A 280 -15.41 15.96 -9.03
N PHE A 281 -15.09 16.29 -7.78
CA PHE A 281 -14.09 17.28 -7.42
C PHE A 281 -12.70 16.65 -7.50
N PRO A 282 -11.83 17.07 -8.43
CA PRO A 282 -10.48 16.53 -8.54
C PRO A 282 -9.58 17.05 -7.41
N GLY A 283 -8.93 16.14 -6.68
CA GLY A 283 -7.89 16.44 -5.69
C GLY A 283 -8.24 17.54 -4.67
N LEU A 284 -9.32 17.37 -3.90
CA LEU A 284 -9.86 18.42 -3.04
C LEU A 284 -8.91 18.75 -1.86
N VAL A 285 -8.23 19.90 -1.91
CA VAL A 285 -7.25 20.34 -0.87
C VAL A 285 -7.87 21.27 0.16
N ASP A 286 -8.81 22.12 -0.23
CA ASP A 286 -9.46 23.10 0.62
C ASP A 286 -10.95 22.79 0.84
N PRO A 287 -11.51 23.11 2.03
CA PRO A 287 -12.93 22.93 2.29
C PRO A 287 -13.78 23.65 1.24
N VAL A 288 -14.84 22.98 0.78
CA VAL A 288 -15.75 23.52 -0.23
C VAL A 288 -17.19 23.45 0.28
N ARG A 289 -17.98 24.47 0.01
CA ARG A 289 -19.43 24.41 0.16
C ARG A 289 -20.08 24.31 -1.20
N PHE A 290 -21.03 23.41 -1.38
CA PHE A 290 -21.73 23.25 -2.65
C PHE A 290 -23.24 23.17 -2.48
N GLN A 291 -23.93 23.44 -3.58
CA GLN A 291 -25.37 23.37 -3.71
C GLN A 291 -25.70 22.89 -5.12
N ALA A 292 -26.62 21.93 -5.23
CA ALA A 292 -27.11 21.45 -6.52
C ALA A 292 -28.50 22.03 -6.82
N TRP A 293 -28.74 22.39 -8.07
CA TRP A 293 -30.02 22.93 -8.53
C TRP A 293 -30.35 22.46 -9.94
N GLY A 294 -31.63 22.27 -10.22
CA GLY A 294 -32.13 21.82 -11.52
C GLY A 294 -33.66 21.74 -11.55
N GLY A 295 -34.25 22.10 -12.69
CA GLY A 295 -35.71 22.27 -12.78
C GLY A 295 -36.22 23.36 -11.83
N ASP A 296 -37.11 22.98 -10.91
CA ASP A 296 -37.58 23.83 -9.79
C ASP A 296 -37.02 23.39 -8.42
N GLY A 297 -36.14 22.39 -8.40
CA GLY A 297 -35.50 21.82 -7.22
C GLY A 297 -34.15 22.47 -6.88
N GLU A 298 -33.87 22.64 -5.59
CA GLU A 298 -32.62 23.21 -5.07
C GLU A 298 -32.27 22.52 -3.76
N THR A 299 -31.01 22.06 -3.60
CA THR A 299 -30.54 21.50 -2.33
C THR A 299 -30.20 22.61 -1.33
N ARG A 300 -30.02 22.25 -0.06
CA ARG A 300 -29.36 23.15 0.90
C ARG A 300 -27.86 23.23 0.58
N TRP A 301 -27.21 24.29 1.06
CA TRP A 301 -25.75 24.36 1.08
C TRP A 301 -25.19 23.26 1.97
N ILE A 302 -24.27 22.47 1.43
CA ILE A 302 -23.58 21.38 2.14
C ILE A 302 -22.10 21.74 2.22
N ARG A 303 -21.53 21.61 3.41
CA ARG A 303 -20.09 21.82 3.64
C ARG A 303 -19.34 20.50 3.56
N VAL A 304 -18.28 20.47 2.77
CA VAL A 304 -17.31 19.36 2.73
C VAL A 304 -16.17 19.69 3.68
N ASP A 305 -16.11 18.95 4.78
CA ASP A 305 -15.04 19.04 5.76
C ASP A 305 -13.93 18.05 5.39
N LEU A 306 -12.73 18.58 5.19
CA LEU A 306 -11.56 17.79 4.81
C LEU A 306 -10.84 17.26 6.04
N VAL A 307 -10.57 15.96 6.03
CA VAL A 307 -9.93 15.27 7.14
C VAL A 307 -8.72 14.50 6.61
N ASP A 308 -7.57 14.63 7.28
CA ASP A 308 -6.35 13.97 6.85
C ASP A 308 -6.42 12.46 7.10
N ARG A 309 -5.85 11.64 6.21
CA ARG A 309 -5.78 10.18 6.42
C ARG A 309 -4.90 9.84 7.63
N PRO A 310 -5.15 8.71 8.32
CA PRO A 310 -4.27 8.26 9.40
C PRO A 310 -2.86 8.00 8.86
N SER A 311 -1.86 8.61 9.51
CA SER A 311 -0.44 8.46 9.18
C SER A 311 0.36 8.06 10.42
N LEU A 312 1.48 7.38 10.18
CA LEU A 312 2.40 6.96 11.23
C LEU A 312 3.31 8.13 11.62
N SER A 313 3.32 8.50 12.90
CA SER A 313 4.24 9.49 13.45
C SER A 313 5.61 8.89 13.79
N SER A 314 5.65 7.61 14.14
CA SER A 314 6.87 6.85 14.40
C SER A 314 6.66 5.38 14.05
N GLN A 315 7.71 4.73 13.56
CA GLN A 315 7.70 3.32 13.20
C GLN A 315 9.07 2.72 13.51
N GLN A 316 9.13 1.79 14.46
CA GLN A 316 10.32 1.01 14.76
C GLN A 316 10.11 -0.43 14.31
N VAL A 317 11.05 -0.95 13.52
CA VAL A 317 11.03 -2.34 13.06
C VAL A 317 12.22 -3.07 13.65
N THR A 318 11.97 -4.21 14.28
CA THR A 318 12.99 -5.09 14.86
C THR A 318 12.99 -6.42 14.11
N ILE A 319 14.15 -6.82 13.61
CA ILE A 319 14.36 -8.11 12.95
C ILE A 319 14.73 -9.12 14.02
N VAL A 320 13.87 -10.12 14.23
CA VAL A 320 14.14 -11.28 15.08
C VAL A 320 14.59 -12.42 14.17
N TYR A 321 15.88 -12.75 14.27
CA TYR A 321 16.48 -13.82 13.47
C TYR A 321 16.00 -15.21 13.91
N PRO A 322 15.93 -16.19 13.00
CA PRO A 322 15.67 -17.58 13.37
C PRO A 322 16.67 -18.07 14.42
N ALA A 323 16.20 -18.89 15.36
CA ALA A 323 17.01 -19.37 16.49
C ALA A 323 18.32 -20.07 16.06
N TYR A 324 18.31 -20.78 14.93
CA TYR A 324 19.48 -21.49 14.42
C TYR A 324 20.64 -20.55 14.02
N MET A 325 20.36 -19.31 13.63
CA MET A 325 21.38 -18.33 13.26
C MET A 325 22.17 -17.79 14.46
N LYS A 326 21.67 -17.98 15.69
CA LYS A 326 22.29 -17.50 16.94
C LYS A 326 22.68 -16.01 16.90
N ARG A 327 21.82 -15.17 16.33
CA ARG A 327 22.02 -13.71 16.24
C ARG A 327 21.04 -12.97 17.13
N ASP A 328 21.52 -11.91 17.77
CA ASP A 328 20.67 -11.00 18.52
C ASP A 328 19.72 -10.23 17.60
N PRO A 329 18.51 -9.88 18.07
CA PRO A 329 17.58 -9.06 17.31
C PRO A 329 18.20 -7.73 16.89
N LYS A 330 17.93 -7.31 15.65
CA LYS A 330 18.48 -6.07 15.08
C LYS A 330 17.37 -5.03 14.87
N VAL A 331 17.52 -3.86 15.47
CA VAL A 331 16.65 -2.71 15.22
C VAL A 331 17.04 -2.06 13.89
N VAL A 332 16.05 -1.82 13.02
CA VAL A 332 16.22 -1.13 11.74
C VAL A 332 16.19 0.38 11.97
N ALA A 333 17.16 1.09 11.40
CA ALA A 333 17.24 2.55 11.51
C ALA A 333 16.16 3.25 10.66
N ASP A 334 15.83 4.48 11.03
CA ASP A 334 14.69 5.21 10.44
C ASP A 334 14.94 5.79 9.04
N ASP A 335 16.20 5.91 8.64
CA ASP A 335 16.66 6.41 7.34
C ASP A 335 16.74 5.32 6.26
N VAL A 336 16.62 4.05 6.65
CA VAL A 336 16.76 2.91 5.74
C VAL A 336 15.46 2.71 4.95
N GLY A 337 15.58 2.75 3.61
CA GLY A 337 14.48 2.46 2.68
C GLY A 337 14.37 0.98 2.27
N GLU A 338 15.44 0.19 2.44
CA GLU A 338 15.45 -1.24 2.13
C GLU A 338 16.16 -2.04 3.22
N VAL A 339 15.51 -3.10 3.70
CA VAL A 339 16.05 -4.02 4.71
C VAL A 339 16.19 -5.43 4.15
N VAL A 340 17.34 -6.05 4.39
CA VAL A 340 17.60 -7.45 4.01
C VAL A 340 17.28 -8.35 5.19
N VAL A 341 16.40 -9.31 4.95
CA VAL A 341 15.86 -10.20 5.98
C VAL A 341 16.06 -11.64 5.50
N PRO A 342 16.68 -12.53 6.31
CA PRO A 342 16.77 -13.92 5.93
C PRO A 342 15.39 -14.57 5.98
N ARG A 343 15.13 -15.51 5.09
CA ARG A 343 13.85 -16.23 5.05
C ARG A 343 13.56 -16.91 6.39
N GLY A 344 12.35 -16.71 6.91
CA GLY A 344 11.93 -17.24 8.21
C GLY A 344 12.29 -16.38 9.41
N ALA A 345 12.92 -15.22 9.22
CA ALA A 345 13.00 -14.20 10.27
C ALA A 345 11.64 -13.52 10.47
N ARG A 346 11.39 -13.10 11.71
CA ARG A 346 10.19 -12.38 12.11
C ARG A 346 10.50 -10.89 12.21
N LEU A 347 9.64 -10.06 11.65
CA LEU A 347 9.69 -8.61 11.75
C LEU A 347 8.66 -8.16 12.79
N ASP A 348 9.14 -7.71 13.94
CA ASP A 348 8.29 -7.11 14.97
C ASP A 348 8.26 -5.59 14.77
N LEU A 349 7.06 -5.06 14.57
CA LEU A 349 6.81 -3.64 14.33
C LEU A 349 6.10 -3.03 15.53
N VAL A 350 6.61 -1.88 15.98
CA VAL A 350 5.96 -1.01 16.94
C VAL A 350 5.85 0.38 16.32
N ALA A 351 4.62 0.87 16.15
CA ALA A 351 4.36 2.16 15.52
C ALA A 351 3.31 2.97 16.29
N THR A 352 3.36 4.28 16.12
CA THR A 352 2.36 5.21 16.67
C THR A 352 1.69 5.97 15.53
N ALA A 353 0.35 6.00 15.52
CA ALA A 353 -0.45 6.76 14.58
C ALA A 353 -0.84 8.14 15.13
N ASN A 354 -1.00 9.12 14.25
CA ASN A 354 -1.48 10.47 14.60
C ASN A 354 -2.96 10.47 15.05
N LYS A 355 -3.74 9.48 14.61
CA LYS A 355 -5.18 9.33 14.86
C LYS A 355 -5.52 8.05 15.62
N LYS A 356 -6.73 8.01 16.19
CA LYS A 356 -7.27 6.81 16.83
C LYS A 356 -7.71 5.81 15.76
N LEU A 357 -7.26 4.57 15.89
CA LEU A 357 -7.47 3.47 14.97
C LEU A 357 -8.53 2.50 15.49
N LYS A 358 -9.34 1.97 14.58
CA LYS A 358 -10.29 0.88 14.83
C LYS A 358 -9.65 -0.49 14.62
N ARG A 359 -8.83 -0.63 13.57
CA ARG A 359 -8.10 -1.86 13.22
C ARG A 359 -6.77 -1.51 12.54
N ALA A 360 -5.80 -2.40 12.67
CA ALA A 360 -4.53 -2.33 11.96
C ALA A 360 -4.09 -3.73 11.50
N SER A 361 -3.40 -3.81 10.37
CA SER A 361 -2.76 -5.02 9.85
C SER A 361 -1.41 -4.69 9.23
N LEU A 362 -0.50 -5.66 9.25
CA LEU A 362 0.79 -5.60 8.58
C LEU A 362 0.70 -6.37 7.27
N ALA A 363 1.16 -5.77 6.18
CA ALA A 363 1.17 -6.38 4.87
C ALA A 363 2.58 -6.36 4.26
N VAL A 364 3.04 -7.49 3.72
CA VAL A 364 4.26 -7.60 2.90
C VAL A 364 3.93 -8.46 1.69
N GLY A 365 3.87 -7.86 0.50
CA GLY A 365 3.39 -8.55 -0.70
C GLY A 365 1.93 -8.98 -0.55
N GLU A 366 1.66 -10.29 -0.68
CA GLU A 366 0.32 -10.87 -0.49
C GLU A 366 0.02 -11.29 0.96
N LEU A 367 1.05 -11.34 1.82
CA LEU A 367 0.88 -11.74 3.22
C LEU A 367 0.31 -10.59 4.03
N VAL A 368 -0.85 -10.80 4.65
CA VAL A 368 -1.50 -9.82 5.54
C VAL A 368 -1.76 -10.47 6.90
N VAL A 369 -1.26 -9.84 7.97
CA VAL A 369 -1.36 -10.32 9.35
C VAL A 369 -2.03 -9.23 10.21
N PRO A 370 -3.01 -9.57 11.08
CA PRO A 370 -3.61 -8.58 11.98
C PRO A 370 -2.57 -8.05 12.97
N ALA A 371 -2.63 -6.75 13.26
CA ALA A 371 -1.82 -6.09 14.27
C ALA A 371 -2.68 -5.67 15.46
N GLU A 372 -2.09 -5.71 16.66
CA GLU A 372 -2.76 -5.27 17.88
C GLU A 372 -2.77 -3.75 17.97
N VAL A 373 -3.93 -3.19 18.32
CA VAL A 373 -4.08 -1.76 18.59
C VAL A 373 -4.19 -1.57 20.11
N GLY A 374 -3.28 -0.79 20.68
CA GLY A 374 -3.23 -0.54 22.12
C GLY A 374 -4.46 0.20 22.64
N THR A 375 -4.69 0.16 23.95
CA THR A 375 -5.88 0.71 24.64
C THR A 375 -6.17 2.19 24.37
N ALA A 376 -5.13 3.00 24.12
CA ALA A 376 -5.27 4.41 23.74
C ALA A 376 -5.69 4.63 22.27
N GLY A 377 -5.77 3.56 21.47
CA GLY A 377 -6.18 3.57 20.07
C GLY A 377 -5.12 4.10 19.09
N ARG A 378 -3.91 4.44 19.55
CA ARG A 378 -2.87 5.09 18.71
C ARG A 378 -1.60 4.27 18.52
N LYS A 379 -1.35 3.27 19.37
CA LYS A 379 -0.18 2.40 19.25
C LYS A 379 -0.56 1.13 18.50
N VAL A 380 0.28 0.72 17.56
CA VAL A 380 0.13 -0.51 16.78
C VAL A 380 1.36 -1.38 17.05
N SER A 381 1.13 -2.65 17.40
CA SER A 381 2.18 -3.64 17.57
C SER A 381 1.81 -4.95 16.88
N GLY A 382 2.75 -5.57 16.18
CA GLY A 382 2.51 -6.85 15.52
C GLY A 382 3.80 -7.44 14.95
N GLY A 383 3.79 -8.74 14.72
CA GLY A 383 4.89 -9.47 14.09
C GLY A 383 4.46 -10.10 12.78
N ILE A 384 5.31 -10.02 11.76
CA ILE A 384 5.10 -10.65 10.45
C ILE A 384 6.33 -11.44 10.01
N GLU A 385 6.14 -12.62 9.46
CA GLU A 385 7.20 -13.50 8.93
C GLU A 385 7.08 -13.58 7.41
N PRO A 386 7.73 -12.67 6.65
CA PRO A 386 7.59 -12.64 5.21
C PRO A 386 8.37 -13.80 4.53
N ASP A 387 7.70 -14.51 3.64
CA ASP A 387 8.31 -15.52 2.76
C ASP A 387 8.74 -14.97 1.39
N ALA A 388 8.18 -13.83 0.98
CA ALA A 388 8.45 -13.16 -0.28
C ALA A 388 8.90 -11.71 -0.06
N SER A 389 9.68 -11.18 -1.01
CA SER A 389 10.11 -9.77 -0.97
C SER A 389 8.96 -8.84 -1.34
N GLY A 390 8.85 -7.70 -0.66
CA GLY A 390 7.80 -6.72 -0.94
C GLY A 390 7.87 -5.50 -0.03
N PRO A 391 7.07 -4.46 -0.32
CA PRO A 391 6.94 -3.31 0.56
C PRO A 391 6.22 -3.70 1.85
N LEU A 392 6.75 -3.28 3.00
CA LEU A 392 6.06 -3.35 4.28
C LEU A 392 5.09 -2.19 4.39
N VAL A 393 3.79 -2.51 4.40
CA VAL A 393 2.70 -1.54 4.53
C VAL A 393 1.93 -1.82 5.81
N VAL A 394 1.76 -0.77 6.64
CA VAL A 394 0.86 -0.82 7.79
C VAL A 394 -0.51 -0.34 7.33
N GLN A 395 -1.41 -1.29 7.12
CA GLN A 395 -2.79 -1.00 6.75
C GLN A 395 -3.56 -0.59 8.00
N MET A 396 -4.08 0.63 8.01
CA MET A 396 -4.81 1.20 9.14
C MET A 396 -6.22 1.61 8.72
N LEU A 397 -7.16 1.45 9.63
CA LEU A 397 -8.53 1.97 9.52
C LEU A 397 -8.83 2.83 10.76
N ASP A 398 -9.15 4.10 10.55
CA ASP A 398 -9.48 5.03 11.65
C ASP A 398 -10.95 4.96 12.08
N VAL A 399 -11.31 5.78 13.08
CA VAL A 399 -12.69 5.92 13.59
C VAL A 399 -13.66 6.56 12.59
N ASP A 400 -13.14 7.32 11.62
CA ASP A 400 -13.89 8.00 10.57
C ASP A 400 -14.04 7.12 9.30
N ASN A 401 -13.61 5.84 9.38
CA ASN A 401 -13.53 4.86 8.29
C ASN A 401 -12.60 5.27 7.14
N LEU A 402 -11.61 6.12 7.40
CA LEU A 402 -10.56 6.45 6.47
C LEU A 402 -9.44 5.41 6.54
N THR A 403 -8.98 4.97 5.37
CA THR A 403 -7.84 4.08 5.22
C THR A 403 -6.52 4.85 5.31
N HIS A 404 -5.44 4.14 5.61
CA HIS A 404 -4.08 4.67 5.60
C HIS A 404 -3.75 5.53 4.35
N GLY A 405 -3.00 6.60 4.57
CA GLY A 405 -2.40 7.40 3.50
C GLY A 405 -1.09 6.81 2.98
N GLU A 406 -0.44 7.50 2.05
CA GLU A 406 0.92 7.16 1.64
C GLU A 406 1.88 7.34 2.84
N GLY A 407 2.47 6.23 3.29
CA GLY A 407 3.40 6.20 4.41
C GLY A 407 4.84 5.94 4.00
N ARG A 408 5.72 5.79 5.00
CA ARG A 408 7.11 5.37 4.80
C ARG A 408 7.15 4.05 4.03
N ARG A 409 7.82 4.05 2.88
CA ARG A 409 8.01 2.85 2.05
C ARG A 409 9.28 2.13 2.50
N LEU A 410 9.14 1.11 3.35
CA LEU A 410 10.23 0.20 3.70
C LEU A 410 10.13 -1.06 2.84
N PHE A 411 11.11 -1.30 1.98
CA PHE A 411 11.15 -2.52 1.17
C PHE A 411 11.85 -3.65 1.94
N VAL A 412 11.17 -4.80 2.08
CA VAL A 412 11.72 -5.99 2.71
C VAL A 412 12.21 -6.93 1.62
N ARG A 413 13.53 -7.11 1.54
CA ARG A 413 14.17 -8.08 0.66
C ARG A 413 14.44 -9.37 1.42
N VAL A 414 13.67 -10.41 1.11
CA VAL A 414 13.83 -11.75 1.68
C VAL A 414 14.90 -12.50 0.91
N VAL A 415 15.98 -12.91 1.60
CA VAL A 415 17.08 -13.69 1.02
C VAL A 415 17.01 -15.13 1.55
N PRO A 416 17.00 -16.14 0.66
CA PRO A 416 17.05 -17.53 1.09
C PRO A 416 18.42 -17.87 1.69
N ASP A 417 18.40 -18.73 2.69
CA ASP A 417 19.62 -19.32 3.24
C ASP A 417 20.30 -20.22 2.20
N LYS A 418 21.63 -20.29 2.24
CA LYS A 418 22.41 -21.13 1.32
C LYS A 418 23.05 -22.25 2.11
N GLY A 419 22.89 -23.47 1.62
CA GLY A 419 23.59 -24.62 2.18
C GLY A 419 25.12 -24.49 2.10
N PRO A 420 25.84 -25.37 2.79
CA PRO A 420 27.26 -25.22 3.03
C PRO A 420 28.07 -25.34 1.75
N ARG A 421 29.16 -24.58 1.62
CA ARG A 421 30.13 -24.74 0.52
C ARG A 421 31.11 -25.84 0.86
N LEU A 422 31.12 -26.89 0.03
CA LEU A 422 31.98 -28.06 0.20
C LEU A 422 32.98 -28.16 -0.95
N THR A 423 34.27 -28.23 -0.61
CA THR A 423 35.37 -28.52 -1.53
C THR A 423 36.10 -29.78 -1.06
N ALA A 424 36.30 -30.73 -1.97
CA ALA A 424 37.00 -31.97 -1.67
C ALA A 424 38.03 -32.25 -2.76
N LYS A 425 39.26 -32.60 -2.36
CA LYS A 425 40.33 -32.91 -3.30
C LYS A 425 41.15 -34.10 -2.83
N VAL A 426 41.16 -35.16 -3.63
CA VAL A 426 41.99 -36.34 -3.40
C VAL A 426 43.46 -35.99 -3.66
N ARG A 427 44.35 -36.41 -2.78
CA ARG A 427 45.81 -36.28 -2.98
C ARG A 427 46.52 -37.62 -3.01
N GLY A 428 47.59 -37.71 -3.78
CA GLY A 428 48.48 -38.87 -3.74
C GLY A 428 47.83 -40.20 -4.13
N LEU A 429 46.79 -40.17 -4.95
CA LEU A 429 46.17 -41.35 -5.55
C LEU A 429 45.92 -41.10 -7.04
N GLY A 430 46.08 -42.12 -7.86
CA GLY A 430 45.64 -42.14 -9.24
C GLY A 430 44.24 -42.75 -9.37
N ALA A 431 43.85 -43.09 -10.60
CA ALA A 431 42.58 -43.74 -10.89
C ALA A 431 42.53 -45.20 -10.38
N TRP A 432 43.68 -45.81 -10.07
CA TRP A 432 43.79 -47.20 -9.67
C TRP A 432 44.18 -47.29 -8.20
N ILE A 433 43.45 -48.11 -7.44
CA ILE A 433 43.70 -48.34 -6.02
C ILE A 433 43.70 -49.83 -5.71
N THR A 434 44.26 -50.21 -4.56
CA THR A 434 44.11 -51.55 -4.00
C THR A 434 42.91 -51.62 -3.05
N PHE A 435 42.43 -52.82 -2.76
CA PHE A 435 41.31 -53.03 -1.81
C PHE A 435 41.62 -52.56 -0.37
N LYS A 436 42.90 -52.30 -0.06
CA LYS A 436 43.39 -51.82 1.24
C LYS A 436 43.90 -50.38 1.20
N ALA A 437 43.56 -49.61 0.18
CA ALA A 437 44.04 -48.25 0.02
C ALA A 437 43.49 -47.31 1.12
N ARG A 438 44.30 -46.32 1.49
CA ARG A 438 43.86 -45.13 2.23
C ARG A 438 43.61 -44.02 1.24
N ILE A 439 42.44 -43.41 1.28
CA ILE A 439 42.03 -42.32 0.40
C ILE A 439 42.12 -41.01 1.17
N PRO A 440 43.22 -40.25 1.04
CA PRO A 440 43.34 -38.96 1.69
C PRO A 440 42.66 -37.87 0.85
N VAL A 441 41.75 -37.14 1.49
CA VAL A 441 40.94 -36.08 0.90
C VAL A 441 41.15 -34.81 1.70
N GLU A 442 41.65 -33.78 1.02
CA GLU A 442 41.63 -32.42 1.57
C GLU A 442 40.18 -31.92 1.48
N LEU A 443 39.54 -31.83 2.63
CA LEU A 443 38.15 -31.44 2.76
C LEU A 443 38.10 -30.03 3.36
N GLY A 444 37.50 -29.11 2.62
CA GLY A 444 37.25 -27.74 3.06
C GLY A 444 35.78 -27.42 2.95
N ILE A 445 35.14 -27.19 4.10
CA ILE A 445 33.72 -26.90 4.22
C ILE A 445 33.58 -25.53 4.90
N SER A 446 32.69 -24.69 4.37
CA SER A 446 32.35 -23.40 4.97
C SER A 446 30.84 -23.19 4.93
N ASP A 447 30.31 -22.61 5.99
CA ASP A 447 28.91 -22.23 6.11
C ASP A 447 28.78 -20.86 6.78
N ASP A 448 27.68 -20.17 6.51
CA ASP A 448 27.44 -18.82 7.03
C ASP A 448 26.89 -18.85 8.48
N PHE A 449 26.20 -19.93 8.89
CA PHE A 449 25.52 -20.06 10.19
C PHE A 449 25.95 -21.27 11.01
N GLY A 450 26.70 -22.20 10.42
CA GLY A 450 27.40 -23.27 11.11
C GLY A 450 27.03 -24.65 10.60
N LEU A 451 28.03 -25.53 10.60
CA LEU A 451 27.89 -26.92 10.15
C LEU A 451 27.30 -27.78 11.25
N GLN A 452 26.25 -28.55 10.95
CA GLN A 452 25.62 -29.42 11.94
C GLN A 452 26.14 -30.86 11.89
N ARG A 453 26.35 -31.39 10.67
CA ARG A 453 26.73 -32.78 10.46
C ARG A 453 27.64 -32.91 9.25
N LEU A 454 28.52 -33.90 9.28
CA LEU A 454 29.39 -34.28 8.18
C LEU A 454 29.47 -35.80 8.10
N GLU A 455 29.19 -36.34 6.91
CA GLU A 455 29.20 -37.78 6.67
C GLU A 455 30.00 -38.12 5.42
N VAL A 456 30.55 -39.34 5.42
CA VAL A 456 31.20 -39.94 4.25
C VAL A 456 30.36 -41.09 3.77
N TYR A 457 30.23 -41.14 2.45
CA TYR A 457 29.48 -42.14 1.72
C TYR A 457 30.44 -42.93 0.85
N ARG A 458 30.38 -44.26 0.93
CA ARG A 458 31.14 -45.16 0.07
C ARG A 458 30.22 -46.07 -0.73
N GLY A 459 30.38 -46.07 -2.04
CA GLY A 459 29.76 -47.02 -2.95
C GLY A 459 30.76 -48.02 -3.51
N VAL A 460 30.33 -49.27 -3.72
CA VAL A 460 31.14 -50.34 -4.35
C VAL A 460 30.34 -51.04 -5.44
N GLY A 461 30.91 -51.23 -6.63
CA GLY A 461 30.20 -51.84 -7.76
C GLY A 461 31.11 -52.30 -8.89
N ARG A 462 30.51 -52.83 -9.97
CA ARG A 462 31.24 -53.41 -11.11
C ARG A 462 31.52 -52.44 -12.25
N SER A 463 30.98 -51.22 -12.18
CA SER A 463 31.14 -50.19 -13.20
C SER A 463 31.49 -48.85 -12.58
N ALA A 464 32.24 -48.02 -13.31
CA ALA A 464 32.55 -46.65 -12.92
C ALA A 464 31.30 -45.76 -12.77
N ALA A 465 30.17 -46.14 -13.39
CA ALA A 465 28.89 -45.42 -13.28
C ALA A 465 28.36 -45.34 -11.84
N ILE A 466 28.91 -46.13 -10.91
CA ILE A 466 28.57 -46.07 -9.50
C ILE A 466 28.75 -44.67 -8.89
N GLY A 467 29.77 -43.93 -9.35
CA GLY A 467 30.01 -42.56 -8.92
C GLY A 467 28.94 -41.57 -9.40
N SER A 468 28.17 -41.93 -10.42
CA SER A 468 27.14 -41.10 -11.06
C SER A 468 25.74 -41.69 -10.92
N SER A 469 25.56 -42.70 -10.06
CA SER A 469 24.29 -43.42 -9.93
C SER A 469 23.14 -42.47 -9.56
N GLU A 470 22.02 -42.61 -10.26
CA GLU A 470 20.76 -41.88 -10.01
C GLU A 470 20.09 -42.28 -8.69
N LYS A 471 20.49 -43.42 -8.10
CA LYS A 471 20.03 -43.89 -6.79
C LYS A 471 21.18 -44.03 -5.78
N PRO A 472 21.74 -42.92 -5.28
CA PRO A 472 22.88 -42.96 -4.39
C PRO A 472 22.61 -43.73 -3.08
N GLU A 473 21.40 -43.69 -2.53
CA GLU A 473 21.07 -44.39 -1.28
C GLU A 473 21.15 -45.92 -1.34
N GLU A 474 20.90 -46.53 -2.51
CA GLU A 474 21.02 -47.99 -2.68
C GLU A 474 22.49 -48.43 -2.83
N VAL A 475 23.34 -47.50 -3.24
CA VAL A 475 24.69 -47.75 -3.72
C VAL A 475 25.74 -47.35 -2.69
N PHE A 476 25.53 -46.22 -2.02
CA PHE A 476 26.45 -45.65 -1.05
C PHE A 476 25.99 -45.95 0.37
N LYS A 477 26.91 -46.47 1.19
CA LYS A 477 26.70 -46.64 2.63
C LYS A 477 27.46 -45.59 3.40
N THR A 478 26.85 -45.07 4.47
CA THR A 478 27.53 -44.19 5.42
C THR A 478 28.70 -44.92 6.05
N THR A 479 29.83 -44.24 6.17
CA THR A 479 31.08 -44.81 6.68
C THR A 479 31.84 -43.80 7.50
N THR A 480 32.80 -44.28 8.29
CA THR A 480 33.75 -43.45 9.03
C THR A 480 34.99 -43.15 8.19
N ALA A 481 35.66 -42.06 8.53
CA ALA A 481 36.99 -41.72 8.02
C ALA A 481 37.80 -41.02 9.14
N GLU A 482 39.10 -41.26 9.17
CA GLU A 482 39.99 -40.62 10.13
C GLU A 482 40.00 -39.10 9.92
N GLY A 483 40.00 -38.34 11.01
CA GLY A 483 39.95 -36.87 10.98
C GLY A 483 38.54 -36.27 10.99
N LEU A 484 37.49 -37.08 10.79
CA LEU A 484 36.10 -36.63 10.95
C LEU A 484 35.62 -36.61 12.40
N GLY A 485 36.20 -37.43 13.28
CA GLY A 485 35.82 -37.47 14.70
C GLY A 485 36.17 -36.20 15.48
N GLU A 486 36.95 -35.30 14.89
CA GLU A 486 37.29 -33.98 15.43
C GLU A 486 36.35 -32.88 14.92
N PHE A 487 35.30 -33.24 14.18
CA PHE A 487 34.26 -32.31 13.78
C PHE A 487 33.36 -31.98 14.97
N GLU A 488 33.24 -30.69 15.28
CA GLU A 488 32.31 -30.19 16.29
C GLU A 488 31.12 -29.48 15.60
N PRO A 489 29.87 -29.82 15.96
CA PRO A 489 28.71 -29.12 15.43
C PRO A 489 28.72 -27.62 15.80
N GLY A 490 28.35 -26.77 14.84
CA GLY A 490 28.27 -25.32 14.97
C GLY A 490 29.49 -24.55 14.46
N VAL A 491 30.55 -25.22 14.00
CA VAL A 491 31.70 -24.54 13.38
C VAL A 491 31.34 -23.93 12.02
N LEU A 492 31.82 -22.72 11.75
CA LEU A 492 31.60 -22.03 10.47
C LEU A 492 32.49 -22.55 9.34
N ARG A 493 33.67 -23.07 9.68
CA ARG A 493 34.65 -23.59 8.71
C ARG A 493 35.32 -24.84 9.25
N PHE A 494 35.40 -25.86 8.41
CA PHE A 494 36.10 -27.11 8.69
C PHE A 494 37.07 -27.41 7.56
N GLU A 495 38.37 -27.35 7.84
CA GLU A 495 39.43 -27.68 6.89
C GLU A 495 40.36 -28.73 7.47
N ARG A 496 40.32 -29.94 6.91
CA ARG A 496 41.11 -31.07 7.39
C ARG A 496 41.50 -32.00 6.24
N LEU A 497 42.61 -32.70 6.45
CA LEU A 497 42.95 -33.88 5.67
C LEU A 497 42.23 -35.09 6.26
N VAL A 498 41.14 -35.51 5.64
CA VAL A 498 40.37 -36.69 6.03
C VAL A 498 40.94 -37.93 5.33
N ARG A 499 41.05 -39.06 6.02
CA ARG A 499 41.52 -40.32 5.42
C ARG A 499 40.46 -41.40 5.50
N HIS A 500 39.91 -41.78 4.35
CA HIS A 500 39.02 -42.92 4.29
C HIS A 500 39.83 -44.21 4.07
N ASP A 501 39.93 -45.04 5.11
CA ASP A 501 40.68 -46.29 5.07
C ASP A 501 39.81 -47.45 4.58
N LEU A 502 40.25 -48.15 3.53
CA LEU A 502 39.53 -49.31 3.01
C LEU A 502 39.86 -50.61 3.74
N LEU A 503 41.01 -50.70 4.43
CA LEU A 503 41.44 -51.94 5.09
C LEU A 503 40.40 -52.51 6.09
N PRO A 504 39.75 -51.71 6.96
CA PRO A 504 38.78 -52.24 7.93
C PRO A 504 37.57 -52.94 7.31
N PHE A 505 37.33 -52.75 6.00
CA PHE A 505 36.25 -53.42 5.29
C PHE A 505 36.68 -54.77 4.69
N ALA A 506 37.97 -55.10 4.68
CA ALA A 506 38.43 -56.41 4.22
C ALA A 506 38.19 -57.46 5.33
N VAL A 507 37.43 -58.51 5.01
CA VAL A 507 37.19 -59.65 5.91
C VAL A 507 38.47 -60.46 6.08
N ASN A 508 39.21 -60.64 4.97
CA ASN A 508 40.51 -61.28 4.95
C ASN A 508 41.54 -60.32 4.34
N PRO A 509 42.28 -59.57 5.17
CA PRO A 509 43.29 -58.62 4.73
C PRO A 509 44.46 -59.21 3.93
N ASP A 510 44.78 -60.48 4.18
CA ASP A 510 45.96 -61.14 3.63
C ASP A 510 45.68 -61.81 2.28
N ASP A 511 44.42 -62.18 2.03
CA ASP A 511 43.98 -62.74 0.75
C ASP A 511 43.09 -61.76 -0.03
N ALA A 512 43.68 -61.11 -1.03
CA ALA A 512 42.98 -60.18 -1.91
C ALA A 512 41.90 -60.83 -2.79
N ALA A 513 42.00 -62.15 -3.01
CA ALA A 513 41.11 -62.91 -3.88
C ALA A 513 39.92 -63.53 -3.12
N ASP A 514 39.93 -63.49 -1.78
CA ASP A 514 38.85 -64.04 -0.95
C ASP A 514 37.49 -63.46 -1.36
N GLU A 515 36.55 -64.33 -1.70
CA GLU A 515 35.22 -63.96 -2.15
C GLU A 515 34.40 -63.24 -1.06
N LYS A 516 34.77 -63.43 0.21
CA LYS A 516 34.15 -62.75 1.36
C LYS A 516 34.55 -61.27 1.46
N ASN A 517 35.62 -60.85 0.76
CA ASN A 517 35.99 -59.45 0.74
C ASN A 517 34.95 -58.62 -0.05
N PRO A 518 34.37 -57.57 0.55
CA PRO A 518 33.35 -56.76 -0.12
C PRO A 518 33.94 -55.88 -1.23
N ILE A 519 35.23 -55.56 -1.16
CA ILE A 519 35.97 -54.79 -2.15
C ILE A 519 37.01 -55.69 -2.78
N ARG A 520 36.91 -55.93 -4.09
CA ARG A 520 37.77 -56.87 -4.82
C ARG A 520 38.34 -56.25 -6.09
N ALA A 521 39.44 -56.81 -6.58
CA ALA A 521 40.01 -56.41 -7.86
C ALA A 521 38.97 -56.53 -8.99
N GLY A 522 38.98 -55.58 -9.92
CA GLY A 522 37.99 -55.45 -11.00
C GLY A 522 36.75 -54.62 -10.63
N MET A 523 36.50 -54.34 -9.35
CA MET A 523 35.43 -53.45 -8.90
C MET A 523 35.82 -51.97 -8.94
N PHE A 524 34.84 -51.10 -8.71
CA PHE A 524 35.01 -49.67 -8.54
C PHE A 524 34.53 -49.26 -7.15
N VAL A 525 35.29 -48.37 -6.51
CA VAL A 525 34.94 -47.74 -5.24
C VAL A 525 34.71 -46.26 -5.50
N ALA A 526 33.56 -45.75 -5.10
CA ALA A 526 33.26 -44.32 -5.13
C ALA A 526 33.16 -43.77 -3.69
N VAL A 527 33.78 -42.62 -3.44
CA VAL A 527 33.72 -41.92 -2.15
C VAL A 527 33.14 -40.53 -2.36
N ARG A 528 32.19 -40.15 -1.49
CA ARG A 528 31.52 -38.85 -1.53
C ARG A 528 31.38 -38.30 -0.11
N PHE A 529 31.45 -36.98 0.02
CA PHE A 529 31.29 -36.27 1.30
C PHE A 529 29.99 -35.48 1.26
N ARG A 530 29.27 -35.45 2.38
CA ARG A 530 28.06 -34.65 2.52
C ARG A 530 28.10 -33.88 3.82
N ALA A 531 27.84 -32.58 3.75
CA ALA A 531 27.78 -31.69 4.90
C ALA A 531 26.38 -31.09 5.01
N TRP A 532 25.90 -30.91 6.22
CA TRP A 532 24.63 -30.28 6.53
C TRP A 532 24.87 -28.98 7.31
N ASP A 533 24.11 -27.95 6.97
CA ASP A 533 23.97 -26.76 7.82
C ASP A 533 23.04 -27.05 9.01
N ASN A 534 22.75 -26.01 9.78
CA ASN A 534 21.85 -26.04 10.92
C ASN A 534 20.43 -25.48 10.60
N ASN A 535 20.05 -25.34 9.33
CA ASN A 535 18.78 -24.75 8.93
C ASN A 535 17.62 -25.78 9.00
N PRO A 536 16.69 -25.65 9.96
CA PRO A 536 15.65 -26.66 10.19
C PRO A 536 14.58 -26.74 9.08
N LYS A 537 14.45 -25.70 8.23
CA LYS A 537 13.38 -25.64 7.21
C LYS A 537 13.65 -26.53 5.98
N ALA A 538 14.81 -27.17 5.88
CA ALA A 538 15.20 -28.00 4.75
C ALA A 538 14.87 -29.51 4.92
N GLY A 539 14.22 -29.91 6.02
CA GLY A 539 13.89 -31.31 6.35
C GLY A 539 14.73 -31.86 7.51
N ASP A 540 14.64 -33.17 7.77
CA ASP A 540 15.31 -33.89 8.88
C ASP A 540 16.85 -33.80 8.80
N GLY A 541 17.39 -32.66 9.23
CA GLY A 541 18.81 -32.47 9.49
C GLY A 541 19.52 -31.35 8.73
N GLY A 542 18.82 -30.37 8.15
CA GLY A 542 19.46 -29.21 7.52
C GLY A 542 19.55 -29.26 5.99
N GLN A 543 19.87 -28.12 5.37
CA GLN A 543 20.21 -28.07 3.96
C GLN A 543 21.58 -28.72 3.78
N ALA A 544 21.65 -29.67 2.85
CA ALA A 544 22.85 -30.45 2.63
C ALA A 544 23.55 -30.08 1.33
N SER A 545 24.88 -30.09 1.37
CA SER A 545 25.73 -30.02 0.18
C SER A 545 26.59 -31.26 0.06
N THR A 546 26.77 -31.72 -1.18
CA THR A 546 27.47 -32.97 -1.47
C THR A 546 28.65 -32.72 -2.40
N SER A 547 29.76 -33.40 -2.18
CA SER A 547 30.91 -33.37 -3.09
C SER A 547 30.63 -34.14 -4.38
N ASP A 548 31.47 -33.92 -5.39
CA ASP A 548 31.62 -34.89 -6.48
C ASP A 548 32.07 -36.25 -5.94
N ALA A 549 31.70 -37.32 -6.65
CA ALA A 549 32.12 -38.67 -6.28
C ALA A 549 33.52 -38.96 -6.83
N PHE A 550 34.46 -39.30 -5.95
CA PHE A 550 35.77 -39.79 -6.34
C PHE A 550 35.70 -41.28 -6.62
N THR A 551 35.79 -41.66 -7.90
CA THR A 551 35.67 -43.06 -8.32
C THR A 551 37.04 -43.63 -8.68
N PHE A 552 37.34 -44.80 -8.12
CA PHE A 552 38.61 -45.50 -8.29
C PHE A 552 38.38 -46.93 -8.74
N LYS A 553 39.21 -47.41 -9.66
CA LYS A 553 39.24 -48.82 -10.06
C LYS A 553 40.09 -49.61 -9.07
N VAL A 554 39.53 -50.66 -8.49
CA VAL A 554 40.25 -51.57 -7.62
C VAL A 554 41.04 -52.57 -8.48
N VAL A 555 42.35 -52.64 -8.26
CA VAL A 555 43.27 -53.52 -8.99
C VAL A 555 44.11 -54.35 -8.02
N THR A 556 44.75 -55.38 -8.53
CA THR A 556 45.70 -56.17 -7.74
C THR A 556 46.96 -55.36 -7.44
N VAL A 557 47.68 -55.73 -6.37
CA VAL A 557 48.94 -55.07 -6.02
C VAL A 557 49.98 -55.20 -7.14
N SER A 558 50.00 -56.33 -7.85
CA SER A 558 50.93 -56.59 -8.96
C SER A 558 50.61 -55.70 -10.17
N GLU A 559 49.34 -55.54 -10.53
CA GLU A 559 48.92 -54.64 -11.62
C GLU A 559 49.28 -53.18 -11.31
N LEU A 560 48.99 -52.72 -10.09
CA LEU A 560 49.35 -51.38 -9.68
C LEU A 560 50.87 -51.17 -9.71
N LEU A 561 51.66 -52.12 -9.19
CA LEU A 561 53.12 -52.04 -9.23
C LEU A 561 53.69 -51.97 -10.63
N ARG A 562 53.16 -52.76 -11.58
CA ARG A 562 53.57 -52.72 -12.98
C ARG A 562 53.35 -51.34 -13.58
N GLU A 563 52.17 -50.77 -13.35
CA GLU A 563 51.82 -49.45 -13.87
C GLU A 563 52.67 -48.34 -13.21
N LEU A 564 52.88 -48.37 -11.90
CA LEU A 564 53.72 -47.39 -11.21
C LEU A 564 55.19 -47.50 -11.64
N THR A 565 55.71 -48.72 -11.82
CA THR A 565 57.09 -48.96 -12.28
C THR A 565 57.28 -48.48 -13.72
N ARG A 566 56.28 -48.67 -14.59
CA ARG A 566 56.25 -48.14 -15.96
C ARG A 566 56.38 -46.60 -15.94
N ARG A 567 55.52 -45.91 -15.18
CA ARG A 567 55.56 -44.43 -15.02
C ARG A 567 56.87 -43.94 -14.42
N GLN A 568 57.43 -44.63 -13.43
CA GLN A 568 58.75 -44.31 -12.88
C GLN A 568 59.86 -44.44 -13.93
N GLY A 569 59.78 -45.46 -14.79
CA GLY A 569 60.68 -45.65 -15.92
C GLY A 569 60.65 -44.48 -16.91
N GLU A 570 59.46 -44.00 -17.26
CA GLU A 570 59.27 -42.84 -18.15
C GLU A 570 59.87 -41.57 -17.55
N LEU A 571 59.59 -41.27 -16.28
CA LEU A 571 60.14 -40.10 -15.59
C LEU A 571 61.66 -40.18 -15.46
N ARG A 572 62.21 -41.38 -15.28
CA ARG A 572 63.66 -41.61 -15.26
C ARG A 572 64.29 -41.30 -16.62
N VAL A 573 63.70 -41.80 -17.71
CA VAL A 573 64.19 -41.51 -19.07
C VAL A 573 64.08 -40.01 -19.35
N GLU A 574 63.01 -39.35 -18.91
CA GLU A 574 62.89 -37.89 -19.00
C GLU A 574 64.03 -37.19 -18.23
N PHE A 575 64.33 -37.63 -17.02
CA PHE A 575 65.42 -37.08 -16.20
C PHE A 575 66.81 -37.35 -16.80
N GLU A 576 67.05 -38.52 -17.38
CA GLU A 576 68.27 -38.85 -18.11
C GLU A 576 68.48 -37.90 -19.31
N LYS A 577 67.40 -37.56 -20.03
CA LYS A 577 67.45 -36.53 -21.09
C LYS A 577 67.80 -35.15 -20.55
N VAL A 578 67.33 -34.77 -19.35
CA VAL A 578 67.73 -33.51 -18.71
C VAL A 578 69.23 -33.53 -18.39
N ILE A 579 69.75 -34.62 -17.82
CA ILE A 579 71.19 -34.79 -17.53
C ILE A 579 72.02 -34.73 -18.81
N ALA A 580 71.57 -35.34 -19.90
CA ALA A 580 72.25 -35.29 -21.19
C ALA A 580 72.34 -33.85 -21.73
N ASN A 581 71.27 -33.05 -21.56
CA ASN A 581 71.28 -31.64 -21.94
C ASN A 581 72.26 -30.82 -21.09
N GLU A 582 72.31 -31.05 -19.78
CA GLU A 582 73.31 -30.40 -18.90
C GLU A 582 74.75 -30.75 -19.32
N LYS A 583 75.00 -32.01 -19.69
CA LYS A 583 76.31 -32.46 -20.21
C LYS A 583 76.66 -31.79 -21.53
N ALA A 584 75.69 -31.63 -22.42
CA ALA A 584 75.86 -30.94 -23.70
C ALA A 584 76.16 -29.45 -23.49
N ASP A 585 75.40 -28.77 -22.61
CA ASP A 585 75.62 -27.36 -22.26
C ASP A 585 77.00 -27.18 -21.60
N ARG A 586 77.43 -28.10 -20.74
CA ARG A 586 78.78 -28.09 -20.17
C ARG A 586 79.86 -28.23 -21.25
N ALA A 587 79.71 -29.17 -22.18
CA ALA A 587 80.68 -29.39 -23.27
C ALA A 587 80.75 -28.14 -24.17
N GLU A 588 79.59 -27.62 -24.55
CA GLU A 588 79.45 -26.38 -25.31
C GLU A 588 80.17 -25.22 -24.62
N LEU A 589 79.97 -25.02 -23.31
CA LEU A 589 80.66 -23.95 -22.55
C LEU A 589 82.19 -24.09 -22.61
N ARG A 590 82.71 -25.32 -22.60
CA ARG A 590 84.16 -25.59 -22.66
C ARG A 590 84.73 -25.36 -24.06
N GLU A 591 83.97 -25.59 -25.11
CA GLU A 591 84.39 -25.39 -26.51
C GLU A 591 84.23 -23.93 -26.99
N LEU A 592 83.43 -23.11 -26.30
CA LEU A 592 83.25 -21.70 -26.67
C LEU A 592 84.59 -20.94 -26.72
N GLN A 593 84.78 -20.20 -27.81
CA GLN A 593 85.88 -19.24 -27.95
C GLN A 593 85.65 -17.99 -27.07
N ASP A 594 86.63 -17.10 -27.03
CA ASP A 594 86.57 -15.88 -26.21
C ASP A 594 85.39 -14.97 -26.64
N PRO A 595 84.43 -14.67 -25.74
CA PRO A 595 83.35 -13.74 -26.01
C PRO A 595 83.82 -12.29 -26.27
N ALA A 596 85.09 -11.96 -26.02
CA ALA A 596 85.72 -10.69 -26.38
C ALA A 596 86.21 -10.62 -27.85
N ALA A 597 86.03 -11.67 -28.65
CA ALA A 597 86.45 -11.70 -30.05
C ALA A 597 85.86 -10.52 -30.89
N PRO A 598 86.66 -9.87 -31.76
CA PRO A 598 86.22 -8.71 -32.53
C PRO A 598 85.08 -9.02 -33.53
N GLY A 599 84.25 -8.02 -33.80
CA GLY A 599 83.17 -8.08 -34.80
C GLY A 599 81.95 -8.92 -34.39
N GLY A 600 81.18 -9.39 -35.38
CA GLY A 600 79.94 -10.15 -35.17
C GLY A 600 80.12 -11.57 -34.57
N ILE A 601 81.37 -12.00 -34.30
CA ILE A 601 81.67 -13.31 -33.70
C ILE A 601 81.41 -13.28 -32.20
N GLY A 602 81.93 -12.28 -31.46
CA GLY A 602 81.70 -12.13 -30.03
C GLY A 602 80.21 -11.98 -29.68
N ALA A 603 79.45 -11.22 -30.47
CA ALA A 603 78.00 -11.07 -30.29
C ALA A 603 77.23 -12.40 -30.43
N ARG A 604 77.65 -13.28 -31.36
CA ARG A 604 77.07 -14.63 -31.51
C ARG A 604 77.39 -15.52 -30.31
N ILE A 605 78.60 -15.45 -29.77
CA ILE A 605 79.02 -16.19 -28.56
C ILE A 605 78.21 -15.74 -27.34
N VAL A 606 78.07 -14.43 -27.11
CA VAL A 606 77.25 -13.89 -26.01
C VAL A 606 75.80 -14.31 -26.13
N ASN A 607 75.23 -14.28 -27.34
CA ASN A 607 73.87 -14.79 -27.58
C ASN A 607 73.75 -16.28 -27.26
N ARG A 608 74.77 -17.09 -27.58
CA ARG A 608 74.80 -18.51 -27.24
C ARG A 608 74.84 -18.74 -25.73
N ILE A 609 75.70 -18.03 -25.00
CA ILE A 609 75.78 -18.07 -23.54
C ILE A 609 74.44 -17.66 -22.89
N SER A 610 73.81 -16.60 -23.41
CA SER A 610 72.49 -16.17 -22.93
C SER A 610 71.42 -17.25 -23.15
N THR A 611 71.51 -17.98 -24.26
CA THR A 611 70.62 -19.09 -24.60
C THR A 611 70.84 -20.26 -23.64
N MET A 612 72.09 -20.58 -23.28
CA MET A 612 72.41 -21.58 -22.26
C MET A 612 71.84 -21.19 -20.89
N ALA A 613 72.00 -19.93 -20.46
CA ALA A 613 71.41 -19.48 -19.20
C ALA A 613 69.87 -19.58 -19.19
N ARG A 614 69.19 -19.31 -20.32
CA ARG A 614 67.74 -19.51 -20.46
C ARG A 614 67.38 -21.00 -20.42
N ARG A 615 68.14 -21.84 -21.12
CA ARG A 615 68.00 -23.30 -21.13
C ARG A 615 68.13 -23.87 -19.73
N GLN A 616 69.11 -23.41 -18.95
CA GLN A 616 69.32 -23.82 -17.56
C GLN A 616 68.08 -23.57 -16.68
N ARG A 617 67.44 -22.40 -16.81
CA ARG A 617 66.18 -22.11 -16.09
C ARG A 617 65.03 -23.01 -16.54
N SER A 618 64.98 -23.35 -17.83
CA SER A 618 63.99 -24.27 -18.38
C SER A 618 64.21 -25.70 -17.87
N LEU A 619 65.45 -26.19 -17.87
CA LEU A 619 65.83 -27.49 -17.32
C LEU A 619 65.52 -27.58 -15.83
N ALA A 620 65.78 -26.51 -15.05
CA ALA A 620 65.39 -26.44 -13.64
C ALA A 620 63.87 -26.64 -13.43
N LYS A 621 63.02 -26.01 -14.26
CA LYS A 621 61.55 -26.23 -14.21
C LYS A 621 61.18 -27.68 -14.55
N ARG A 622 61.88 -28.31 -15.50
CA ARG A 622 61.68 -29.72 -15.86
C ARG A 622 62.07 -30.65 -14.70
N VAL A 623 63.18 -30.38 -14.02
CA VAL A 623 63.61 -31.11 -12.80
C VAL A 623 62.53 -31.04 -11.73
N LEU A 624 61.96 -29.85 -11.45
CA LEU A 624 60.85 -29.71 -10.51
C LEU A 624 59.59 -30.47 -10.96
N GLY A 625 59.31 -30.49 -12.27
CA GLY A 625 58.21 -31.24 -12.85
C GLY A 625 58.38 -32.76 -12.71
N VAL A 626 59.59 -33.28 -12.88
CA VAL A 626 59.94 -34.68 -12.62
C VAL A 626 59.77 -34.99 -11.13
N GLY A 627 60.30 -34.12 -10.24
CA GLY A 627 60.15 -34.27 -8.80
C GLY A 627 58.69 -34.36 -8.36
N ARG A 628 57.82 -33.42 -8.78
CA ARG A 628 56.39 -33.46 -8.44
C ARG A 628 55.70 -34.74 -8.91
N ARG A 629 55.89 -35.14 -10.17
CA ARG A 629 55.26 -36.35 -10.73
C ARG A 629 55.80 -37.62 -10.08
N TYR A 630 57.09 -37.69 -9.77
CA TYR A 630 57.68 -38.82 -9.06
C TYR A 630 57.16 -38.90 -7.62
N GLY A 631 57.00 -37.74 -6.96
CA GLY A 631 56.42 -37.64 -5.62
C GLY A 631 54.98 -38.16 -5.58
N GLN A 632 54.17 -37.84 -6.58
CA GLN A 632 52.81 -38.36 -6.71
C GLN A 632 52.80 -39.90 -6.78
N ILE A 633 53.71 -40.52 -7.52
CA ILE A 633 53.83 -41.98 -7.58
C ILE A 633 54.20 -42.56 -6.21
N LEU A 634 55.14 -41.95 -5.49
CA LEU A 634 55.52 -42.42 -4.16
C LEU A 634 54.38 -42.27 -3.15
N ASP A 635 53.58 -41.20 -3.24
CA ASP A 635 52.37 -41.04 -2.45
C ASP A 635 51.33 -42.12 -2.79
N GLU A 636 51.15 -42.43 -4.08
CA GLU A 636 50.26 -43.49 -4.55
C GLU A 636 50.68 -44.86 -4.00
N MET A 637 51.99 -45.15 -3.92
CA MET A 637 52.51 -46.38 -3.30
C MET A 637 52.23 -46.45 -1.79
N ILE A 638 52.37 -45.33 -1.08
CA ILE A 638 52.14 -45.21 0.37
C ILE A 638 50.65 -45.39 0.69
N ASN A 639 49.80 -44.66 -0.04
CA ASN A 639 48.36 -44.67 0.16
C ASN A 639 47.76 -46.03 -0.21
N ASN A 640 48.26 -46.71 -1.24
CA ASN A 640 47.85 -48.07 -1.60
C ASN A 640 48.47 -49.19 -0.75
N ARG A 641 49.26 -48.86 0.29
CA ARG A 641 49.94 -49.85 1.18
C ARG A 641 50.73 -50.92 0.41
N VAL A 642 51.39 -50.49 -0.66
CA VAL A 642 52.18 -51.39 -1.52
C VAL A 642 53.60 -51.56 -0.96
N GLY A 643 54.07 -50.64 -0.10
CA GLY A 643 55.42 -50.68 0.46
C GLY A 643 55.79 -51.97 1.22
N SER A 644 54.83 -52.68 1.83
CA SER A 644 55.09 -53.99 2.47
C SER A 644 55.40 -55.09 1.46
N ALA A 645 54.81 -55.04 0.26
CA ALA A 645 55.20 -55.91 -0.85
C ALA A 645 56.64 -55.65 -1.31
N ILE A 646 57.19 -54.49 -0.93
CA ILE A 646 58.51 -53.97 -1.30
C ILE A 646 59.54 -54.20 -0.18
N GLY A 647 59.41 -55.27 0.63
CA GLY A 647 60.48 -55.78 1.52
C GLY A 647 61.04 -54.81 2.58
N GLY A 648 60.40 -53.65 2.80
CA GLY A 648 60.85 -52.63 3.75
C GLY A 648 59.74 -51.71 4.26
N GLY A 649 58.48 -52.05 3.95
CA GLY A 649 57.31 -51.32 4.42
C GLY A 649 57.19 -49.88 3.88
N GLU A 650 56.23 -49.16 4.46
CA GLU A 650 55.97 -47.75 4.13
C GLU A 650 57.14 -46.82 4.46
N ALA A 651 57.89 -47.12 5.55
CA ALA A 651 59.03 -46.32 6.00
C ALA A 651 60.14 -46.23 4.95
N THR A 652 60.36 -47.31 4.20
CA THR A 652 61.35 -47.32 3.10
C THR A 652 60.93 -46.40 1.96
N VAL A 653 59.64 -46.41 1.58
CA VAL A 653 59.12 -45.51 0.54
C VAL A 653 59.21 -44.05 0.98
N ARG A 654 58.89 -43.75 2.24
CA ARG A 654 59.01 -42.40 2.83
C ARG A 654 60.45 -41.90 2.87
N ARG A 655 61.40 -42.74 3.31
CA ARG A 655 62.84 -42.39 3.33
C ARG A 655 63.36 -42.09 1.92
N ARG A 656 62.91 -42.84 0.92
CA ARG A 656 63.34 -42.62 -0.47
C ARG A 656 62.69 -41.40 -1.09
N ARG A 657 61.48 -41.03 -0.67
CA ARG A 657 60.86 -39.76 -1.02
C ARG A 657 61.77 -38.59 -0.66
N SER A 658 62.30 -38.52 0.57
CA SER A 658 63.20 -37.42 0.94
C SER A 658 64.54 -37.46 0.17
N LEU A 659 65.09 -38.65 -0.08
CA LEU A 659 66.35 -38.79 -0.84
C LEU A 659 66.25 -38.38 -2.31
N ILE A 660 65.05 -38.37 -2.91
CA ILE A 660 64.83 -38.04 -4.32
C ILE A 660 64.17 -36.68 -4.45
N ILE A 661 63.00 -36.49 -3.83
CA ILE A 661 62.16 -35.31 -4.01
C ILE A 661 62.85 -34.06 -3.47
N ASP A 662 63.30 -34.09 -2.22
CA ASP A 662 63.91 -32.91 -1.57
C ASP A 662 65.18 -32.49 -2.32
N ARG A 663 65.94 -33.45 -2.86
CA ARG A 663 67.14 -33.17 -3.66
C ARG A 663 66.81 -32.59 -5.04
N LEU A 664 65.77 -33.07 -5.71
CA LEU A 664 65.30 -32.49 -6.98
C LEU A 664 64.74 -31.09 -6.75
N GLU A 665 64.11 -30.85 -5.61
CA GLU A 665 63.57 -29.56 -5.23
C GLU A 665 64.68 -28.55 -4.94
N ASP A 666 65.71 -28.91 -4.17
CA ASP A 666 66.91 -28.09 -3.97
C ASP A 666 67.61 -27.77 -5.30
N LEU A 667 67.80 -28.77 -6.16
CA LEU A 667 68.39 -28.59 -7.49
C LEU A 667 67.61 -27.57 -8.33
N GLY A 668 66.29 -27.76 -8.43
CA GLY A 668 65.45 -26.95 -9.30
C GLY A 668 65.13 -25.55 -8.76
N LYS A 669 65.05 -25.37 -7.43
CA LYS A 669 64.75 -24.06 -6.81
C LYS A 669 65.99 -23.22 -6.51
N SER A 670 67.11 -23.85 -6.18
CA SER A 670 68.31 -23.17 -5.66
C SER A 670 69.51 -23.31 -6.58
N VAL A 671 69.98 -24.54 -6.82
CA VAL A 671 71.30 -24.79 -7.44
C VAL A 671 71.31 -24.36 -8.92
N MET A 672 70.38 -24.86 -9.73
CA MET A 672 70.35 -24.59 -11.17
C MET A 672 70.01 -23.12 -11.49
N PRO A 673 69.09 -22.44 -10.78
CA PRO A 673 68.87 -21.01 -10.96
C PRO A 673 70.09 -20.15 -10.62
N LYS A 674 70.88 -20.52 -9.60
CA LYS A 674 72.15 -19.84 -9.28
C LYS A 674 73.15 -20.00 -10.43
N LEU A 675 73.34 -21.22 -10.95
CA LEU A 675 74.18 -21.47 -12.11
C LEU A 675 73.73 -20.66 -13.34
N ALA A 676 72.42 -20.58 -13.60
CA ALA A 676 71.88 -19.78 -14.69
C ALA A 676 72.21 -18.27 -14.57
N ARG A 677 72.35 -17.74 -13.34
CA ARG A 677 72.79 -16.35 -13.11
C ARG A 677 74.27 -16.21 -13.43
N ILE A 678 75.12 -17.11 -12.94
CA ILE A 678 76.57 -17.12 -13.20
C ILE A 678 76.85 -17.20 -14.72
N VAL A 679 76.17 -18.11 -15.43
CA VAL A 679 76.31 -18.24 -16.90
C VAL A 679 75.86 -16.96 -17.61
N ALA A 680 74.76 -16.34 -17.18
CA ALA A 680 74.29 -15.09 -17.78
C ALA A 680 75.26 -13.92 -17.51
N GLU A 681 75.87 -13.90 -16.33
CA GLU A 681 76.83 -12.89 -15.91
C GLU A 681 78.15 -13.03 -16.69
N TYR A 682 78.65 -14.26 -16.86
CA TYR A 682 79.79 -14.54 -17.75
C TYR A 682 79.58 -13.97 -19.16
N GLY A 683 78.39 -14.14 -19.74
CA GLY A 683 78.09 -13.58 -21.07
C GLY A 683 78.12 -12.04 -21.12
N ARG A 684 77.92 -11.35 -19.98
CA ARG A 684 77.93 -9.88 -19.90
C ARG A 684 79.31 -9.33 -19.58
N SER A 685 79.96 -9.87 -18.54
CA SER A 685 81.27 -9.40 -18.05
C SER A 685 82.42 -9.91 -18.90
N LYS A 686 82.24 -11.06 -19.57
CA LYS A 686 83.27 -11.76 -20.36
C LYS A 686 84.47 -12.22 -19.54
N ASP A 687 84.28 -12.34 -18.22
CA ASP A 687 85.32 -12.71 -17.27
C ASP A 687 85.63 -14.22 -17.30
N GLY A 688 86.91 -14.58 -17.42
CA GLY A 688 87.39 -15.96 -17.42
C GLY A 688 87.16 -16.70 -16.10
N ASP A 689 87.13 -15.99 -14.97
CA ASP A 689 86.89 -16.60 -13.66
C ASP A 689 85.43 -17.07 -13.54
N LEU A 690 84.49 -16.25 -14.05
CA LEU A 690 83.07 -16.61 -14.13
C LEU A 690 82.81 -17.78 -15.09
N ARG A 691 83.62 -17.94 -16.15
CA ARG A 691 83.59 -19.13 -17.01
C ARG A 691 83.96 -20.39 -16.23
N THR A 692 85.05 -20.32 -15.46
CA THR A 692 85.53 -21.44 -14.63
C THR A 692 84.51 -21.81 -13.54
N LEU A 693 83.91 -20.80 -12.91
CA LEU A 693 82.83 -20.98 -11.94
C LEU A 693 81.56 -21.57 -12.57
N ALA A 694 81.20 -21.17 -13.79
CA ALA A 694 80.08 -21.76 -14.51
C ALA A 694 80.37 -23.23 -14.85
N ALA A 695 81.57 -23.56 -15.32
CA ALA A 695 81.95 -24.94 -15.63
C ALA A 695 81.91 -25.84 -14.39
N SER A 696 82.45 -25.39 -13.25
CA SER A 696 82.39 -26.14 -11.99
C SER A 696 80.94 -26.27 -11.47
N GLY A 697 80.11 -25.25 -11.67
CA GLY A 697 78.69 -25.30 -11.34
C GLY A 697 77.92 -26.34 -12.16
N TYR A 698 78.21 -26.48 -13.46
CA TYR A 698 77.64 -27.57 -14.29
C TYR A 698 78.09 -28.94 -13.77
N ASP A 699 79.37 -29.10 -13.40
CA ASP A 699 79.89 -30.35 -12.85
C ASP A 699 79.20 -30.74 -11.51
N ASP A 700 78.94 -29.77 -10.62
CA ASP A 700 78.19 -30.01 -9.38
C ASP A 700 76.72 -30.40 -9.66
N VAL A 701 76.04 -29.67 -10.55
CA VAL A 701 74.64 -29.98 -10.96
C VAL A 701 74.55 -31.41 -11.52
N ILE A 702 75.41 -31.76 -12.47
CA ILE A 702 75.43 -33.10 -13.08
C ILE A 702 75.70 -34.17 -12.01
N SER A 703 76.70 -33.97 -11.14
CA SER A 703 77.02 -34.92 -10.06
C SER A 703 75.85 -35.14 -9.09
N ARG A 704 75.14 -34.08 -8.71
CA ARG A 704 73.93 -34.17 -7.87
C ARG A 704 72.79 -34.87 -8.60
N MET A 705 72.57 -34.56 -9.87
CA MET A 705 71.54 -35.23 -10.67
C MET A 705 71.84 -36.72 -10.85
N GLU A 706 73.09 -37.11 -11.11
CA GLU A 706 73.49 -38.52 -11.22
C GLU A 706 73.34 -39.28 -9.90
N ARG A 707 73.59 -38.63 -8.75
CA ARG A 707 73.27 -39.19 -7.43
C ARG A 707 71.78 -39.50 -7.29
N VAL A 708 70.91 -38.57 -7.70
CA VAL A 708 69.45 -38.81 -7.69
C VAL A 708 69.06 -39.92 -8.67
N LEU A 709 69.63 -39.92 -9.87
CA LEU A 709 69.37 -40.96 -10.88
C LEU A 709 69.74 -42.36 -10.36
N ARG A 710 70.84 -42.49 -9.61
CA ARG A 710 71.21 -43.77 -8.97
C ARG A 710 70.15 -44.23 -7.97
N GLU A 711 69.60 -43.32 -7.17
CA GLU A 711 68.52 -43.65 -6.23
C GLU A 711 67.21 -44.05 -6.95
N MET A 712 66.88 -43.38 -8.07
CA MET A 712 65.75 -43.78 -8.93
C MET A 712 65.95 -45.17 -9.54
N LYS A 713 67.18 -45.52 -9.97
CA LYS A 713 67.50 -46.84 -10.54
C LYS A 713 67.40 -47.97 -9.51
N LYS A 714 67.87 -47.74 -8.28
CA LYS A 714 67.78 -48.72 -7.18
C LYS A 714 66.33 -49.11 -6.88
N LEU A 715 65.40 -48.14 -6.89
CA LEU A 715 63.98 -48.40 -6.64
C LEU A 715 63.34 -49.28 -7.71
N LYS A 716 63.61 -48.97 -8.98
CA LYS A 716 63.04 -49.73 -10.10
C LYS A 716 63.50 -51.18 -10.09
N SER A 717 64.80 -51.42 -9.93
CA SER A 717 65.36 -52.78 -9.86
C SER A 717 64.67 -53.62 -8.78
N PHE A 718 64.47 -53.03 -7.60
CA PHE A 718 63.87 -53.74 -6.49
C PHE A 718 62.36 -54.01 -6.71
N ALA A 719 61.62 -53.05 -7.27
CA ALA A 719 60.21 -53.24 -7.63
C ALA A 719 60.03 -54.28 -8.75
N GLU A 720 60.92 -54.31 -9.74
CA GLU A 720 60.91 -55.30 -10.83
C GLU A 720 61.19 -56.72 -10.31
N ILE A 721 62.17 -56.89 -9.44
CA ILE A 721 62.50 -58.19 -8.82
C ILE A 721 61.30 -58.73 -8.05
N LEU A 722 60.63 -57.89 -7.27
CA LEU A 722 59.47 -58.32 -6.50
C LEU A 722 58.23 -58.58 -7.32
N THR A 723 58.02 -57.81 -8.38
CA THR A 723 56.93 -58.07 -9.31
C THR A 723 57.13 -59.45 -9.94
N LYS A 724 58.34 -59.75 -10.43
CA LYS A 724 58.68 -61.07 -10.96
C LYS A 724 58.58 -62.18 -9.92
N LEU A 725 59.08 -61.96 -8.70
CA LEU A 725 58.98 -62.95 -7.62
C LEU A 725 57.53 -63.25 -7.26
N ARG A 726 56.67 -62.22 -7.21
CA ARG A 726 55.26 -62.40 -6.91
C ARG A 726 54.49 -63.06 -8.06
N GLU A 727 54.82 -62.75 -9.31
CA GLU A 727 54.27 -63.48 -10.46
C GLU A 727 54.63 -64.96 -10.40
N VAL A 728 55.87 -65.30 -10.02
CA VAL A 728 56.26 -66.69 -9.78
C VAL A 728 55.46 -67.30 -8.63
N ILE A 729 55.31 -66.59 -7.51
CA ILE A 729 54.51 -67.09 -6.36
C ILE A 729 53.04 -67.32 -6.77
N SER A 730 52.40 -66.36 -7.46
CA SER A 730 51.03 -66.52 -7.91
C SER A 730 50.88 -67.65 -8.92
N LEU A 731 51.81 -67.81 -9.85
CA LEU A 731 51.83 -68.95 -10.78
C LEU A 731 51.99 -70.28 -10.04
N THR A 732 52.83 -70.33 -8.99
CA THR A 732 52.98 -71.54 -8.17
C THR A 732 51.74 -71.85 -7.35
N ASP A 733 51.03 -70.83 -6.83
CA ASP A 733 49.80 -71.03 -6.07
C ASP A 733 48.62 -71.42 -6.97
N GLU A 734 48.49 -70.80 -8.15
CA GLU A 734 47.52 -71.21 -9.18
C GLU A 734 47.79 -72.65 -9.66
N ALA A 735 49.06 -73.02 -9.88
CA ALA A 735 49.44 -74.37 -10.24
C ALA A 735 49.13 -75.37 -9.10
N ARG A 736 49.34 -75.00 -7.83
CA ARG A 736 48.98 -75.81 -6.66
C ARG A 736 47.47 -75.98 -6.51
N GLU A 737 46.69 -74.92 -6.69
CA GLU A 737 45.23 -74.94 -6.70
C GLU A 737 44.70 -75.84 -7.82
N ALA A 738 45.21 -75.69 -9.04
CA ALA A 738 44.83 -76.51 -10.19
C ALA A 738 45.21 -77.99 -9.96
N ALA A 739 46.38 -78.27 -9.39
CA ALA A 739 46.79 -79.63 -9.01
C ALA A 739 45.90 -80.21 -7.92
N ARG A 740 45.54 -79.45 -6.88
CA ARG A 740 44.58 -79.88 -5.84
C ARG A 740 43.20 -80.17 -6.40
N LYS A 741 42.68 -79.32 -7.31
CA LYS A 741 41.39 -79.55 -7.97
C LYS A 741 41.41 -80.82 -8.82
N ARG A 742 42.50 -81.06 -9.58
CA ARG A 742 42.68 -82.31 -10.35
C ARG A 742 42.77 -83.52 -9.45
N LEU A 743 43.59 -83.47 -8.40
CA LEU A 743 43.74 -84.56 -7.42
C LEU A 743 42.40 -84.88 -6.74
N LYS A 744 41.61 -83.85 -6.40
CA LYS A 744 40.29 -84.02 -5.81
C LYS A 744 39.29 -84.64 -6.80
N ALA A 745 39.30 -84.21 -8.06
CA ALA A 745 38.46 -84.81 -9.11
C ALA A 745 38.84 -86.28 -9.39
N GLU A 746 40.14 -86.58 -9.42
CA GLU A 746 40.68 -87.93 -9.65
C GLU A 746 40.40 -88.85 -8.44
N MET A 747 40.47 -88.33 -7.21
CA MET A 747 39.99 -89.04 -6.02
C MET A 747 38.48 -89.28 -6.05
N GLU A 748 37.67 -88.30 -6.46
CA GLU A 748 36.23 -88.49 -6.62
C GLU A 748 35.90 -89.52 -7.72
N GLU A 749 36.71 -89.66 -8.77
CA GLU A 749 36.55 -90.67 -9.81
C GLU A 749 36.98 -92.08 -9.34
N LEU A 750 38.11 -92.19 -8.64
CA LEU A 750 38.64 -93.44 -8.07
C LEU A 750 37.79 -93.99 -6.91
N PHE A 751 37.27 -93.12 -6.04
CA PHE A 751 36.46 -93.53 -4.88
C PHE A 751 34.94 -93.46 -5.15
N GLY A 752 34.49 -92.65 -6.13
CA GLY A 752 33.08 -92.54 -6.50
C GLY A 752 32.58 -93.66 -7.42
N SER A 753 33.47 -94.38 -8.11
CA SER A 753 33.13 -95.54 -8.94
C SER A 753 32.74 -96.79 -8.13
N GLY A 754 32.92 -96.78 -6.80
CA GLY A 754 32.55 -97.88 -5.90
C GLY A 754 31.09 -97.89 -5.42
N GLN A 755 30.29 -96.85 -5.68
CA GLN A 755 28.91 -96.73 -5.18
C GLN A 755 27.79 -96.91 -6.22
N LYS A 756 28.07 -97.58 -7.35
CA LYS A 756 27.02 -98.07 -8.27
C LYS A 756 27.07 -99.57 -8.46
N LYS A 757 26.78 -100.32 -7.38
CA LYS A 757 26.16 -101.66 -7.44
C LYS A 757 25.67 -102.08 -6.05
N LYS A 758 24.45 -101.67 -5.71
CA LYS A 758 23.40 -102.51 -5.14
C LYS A 758 22.07 -101.79 -5.19
#